data_AF-A0A9E3Q0D0-F1
#
_entry.id   AF-A0A9E3Q0D0-F1
#
_cell.length_a   1.000
_cell.length_b   1.000
_cell.length_c   1.000
_cell.angle_alpha   90.00
_cell.angle_beta   90.00
_cell.angle_gamma   90.00
#
_symmetry.space_group_name_H-M   'P 1'
#
loop_
_entity.id
_entity.type
_entity.pdbx_description
1 polymer ?
#
loop_
_entity_poly.entity_id
_entity_poly.type
_entity_poly.pdbx_seq_one_letter_code
_entity_poly.pdbx_strand_id
1 'polypeptide(L)'
;MALVAWAFGIHLAWSASPEAVTLPGTAHRSVTPLGSSHAPELALPAAVVFVSAAPNLTPAGGNGHLQIYLHRVVEDRSELVSANPRGRPSTGPSTAPSVSADGRYIAFMSEADDLLEGLPRGLAQVHVFDTRTRELRLISRNAGGVPGNGPSIHPRMAPDGSGVLFESAADNLVPGDMNGAVPDLHFWDRATDTVVRVSSTPSGESGNAGCSIEDAVISHEGRWVAFVSRASDLAAGDLNGARPDVFLWNRDTATVRLVSRQVEGSFGDSRWPRISDDGRHVAFLNTAANLDVPGIPNRVGVVYAVETGEMTAVPAPSGGGSTTPVAGLGLSGNGRYVVLQTFTGIWRWDRLEGTYAAVAPPPRNLAGISHDGRFVYSFGAGPAERIGRGRHFYRTDLVEADDACVTCPADGDHHGGAADAVVSADGHWVAFESDQDGWVADDRNSAADIFLRRIGSAEVRLISRAFAAGFPAPVTYGHPRSFHGPTSRVEWLPRAVSADGRHAILLTQSPGTPSSWQFAAVDALLGTVTPVTVTPDGMPQERGEIASAQFAEDGTVVVFASASPTMVEGDANRAMDVFERDLVDGTTRVLSATAGTVTAAHRGGFGPVVSPTGRHVAFVSQSSTLTDTAAPTSPNVYLHDRTTRLTRRLTRYQRDDALTFETLRFAPDGGTLFLVATLRGLEGVEAPPVSTGLPVLYACQVESGVVTAIGRELRVGNATIPIVVATQPHASQDGSRVAFNLARGPWTPDEVGVLDRATGETRLASVDAGGFPIDGATTGLGLSLDGRWLLMRTLDAGVAMIAGRPGWQDRNNEPDLYLRDLHSGSNLLVSVHASGNGTGTRGVRAAALSPLGTHVAFVSLASDLVEGAPEDGLKLYLRDLRTGTTWLLGQPEPDVPSGNPFHPVWSGDGRVLFYERTAPAASHGRREVCRVVVHPADTDGDGLDDDWEMARFGGLDRDGTGDADGDGISDRDEFLSGTDPMSPASGLRILIIESLSGGWRRVVWQSVPGRNYRVEFREALGEGAWQSLGTVSALGSVSGIDDLPPPGIGRRFYRVVASLR
;
A
#
# COMPACT_ATOMS: atom_id res chain seq x y z
N MET A 1 27.46 67.20 -34.74
CA MET A 1 27.25 68.17 -33.65
C MET A 1 25.93 67.79 -32.99
N ALA A 2 25.94 66.91 -31.98
CA ALA A 2 26.00 67.24 -30.53
C ALA A 2 24.60 67.72 -30.02
N LEU A 3 23.95 67.25 -28.94
CA LEU A 3 24.31 66.53 -27.70
C LEU A 3 23.05 65.88 -27.04
N VAL A 4 23.16 64.63 -26.55
CA VAL A 4 22.79 63.99 -25.24
C VAL A 4 21.61 64.59 -24.42
N ALA A 5 20.58 63.87 -23.92
CA ALA A 5 20.63 62.79 -22.91
C ALA A 5 19.32 61.94 -22.73
N TRP A 6 19.51 60.63 -22.59
CA TRP A 6 18.88 59.60 -21.71
C TRP A 6 17.44 59.08 -21.90
N ALA A 7 17.34 57.75 -21.80
CA ALA A 7 16.23 56.88 -22.20
C ALA A 7 15.52 56.23 -21.00
N PHE A 8 14.20 56.00 -21.15
CA PHE A 8 13.49 54.83 -20.61
C PHE A 8 12.48 54.39 -21.68
N GLY A 9 12.67 53.19 -22.22
CA GLY A 9 11.86 52.61 -23.29
C GLY A 9 10.75 51.72 -22.74
N ILE A 10 9.52 52.18 -22.94
CA ILE A 10 8.27 51.44 -22.82
C ILE A 10 8.15 50.53 -24.04
N HIS A 11 7.83 49.25 -23.86
CA HIS A 11 7.30 48.41 -24.94
C HIS A 11 6.09 47.59 -24.47
N LEU A 12 4.93 48.15 -24.80
CA LEU A 12 3.77 47.51 -25.46
C LEU A 12 3.44 46.05 -25.08
N ALA A 13 2.40 45.94 -24.26
CA ALA A 13 1.61 44.75 -24.02
C ALA A 13 0.94 44.23 -25.30
N TRP A 14 1.05 42.92 -25.57
CA TRP A 14 0.14 42.09 -26.37
C TRP A 14 0.49 40.61 -26.13
N SER A 15 -0.22 39.95 -25.22
CA SER A 15 -1.18 38.87 -25.54
C SER A 15 -1.63 38.22 -24.23
N ALA A 16 -2.94 38.30 -23.98
CA ALA A 16 -3.59 37.52 -22.96
C ALA A 16 -3.33 36.03 -23.27
N SER A 17 -2.86 35.29 -22.27
CA SER A 17 -2.98 33.84 -22.22
C SER A 17 -4.43 33.47 -22.56
N PRO A 18 -4.69 32.42 -23.36
CA PRO A 18 -6.04 31.90 -23.41
C PRO A 18 -6.37 31.46 -21.98
N GLU A 19 -7.37 32.10 -21.39
CA GLU A 19 -8.10 31.56 -20.26
C GLU A 19 -8.34 30.08 -20.58
N ALA A 20 -7.92 29.19 -19.69
CA ALA A 20 -8.36 27.81 -19.75
C ALA A 20 -9.88 27.86 -19.77
N VAL A 21 -10.48 27.62 -20.95
CA VAL A 21 -11.91 27.43 -21.08
C VAL A 21 -12.21 26.17 -20.29
N THR A 22 -12.59 26.35 -19.03
CA THR A 22 -13.26 25.32 -18.25
C THR A 22 -14.51 24.96 -19.05
N LEU A 23 -14.50 23.77 -19.65
CA LEU A 23 -15.66 23.20 -20.31
C LEU A 23 -16.81 23.16 -19.28
N PRO A 24 -17.95 23.83 -19.53
CA PRO A 24 -19.09 23.74 -18.64
C PRO A 24 -19.72 22.35 -18.83
N GLY A 25 -19.41 21.43 -17.92
CA GLY A 25 -19.89 20.04 -17.97
C GLY A 25 -19.12 19.08 -17.07
N THR A 26 -17.86 19.37 -16.74
CA THR A 26 -17.14 18.66 -15.68
C THR A 26 -17.52 19.28 -14.35
N ALA A 27 -18.60 18.79 -13.73
CA ALA A 27 -18.70 18.87 -12.28
C ALA A 27 -17.57 18.00 -11.69
N HIS A 28 -16.33 18.52 -11.69
CA HIS A 28 -15.34 18.10 -10.72
C HIS A 28 -15.97 18.43 -9.37
N ARG A 29 -16.63 17.45 -8.73
CA ARG A 29 -16.90 17.54 -7.29
C ARG A 29 -15.57 17.92 -6.66
N SER A 30 -15.52 19.06 -5.97
CA SER A 30 -14.25 19.56 -5.46
C SER A 30 -13.67 18.50 -4.54
N VAL A 31 -12.42 18.10 -4.83
CA VAL A 31 -11.68 17.12 -4.01
C VAL A 31 -11.03 17.82 -2.81
N THR A 32 -11.20 19.14 -2.69
CA THR A 32 -10.83 19.94 -1.52
C THR A 32 -11.64 19.56 -0.29
N PRO A 33 -11.00 19.40 0.87
CA PRO A 33 -11.68 19.43 2.16
C PRO A 33 -12.47 20.73 2.33
N LEU A 34 -13.61 20.64 2.99
CA LEU A 34 -14.42 21.81 3.34
C LEU A 34 -14.08 22.38 4.73
N GLY A 35 -12.92 22.02 5.30
CA GLY A 35 -12.47 22.47 6.61
C GLY A 35 -10.99 22.19 6.85
N SER A 36 -10.44 22.77 7.93
CA SER A 36 -9.02 22.67 8.26
C SER A 36 -8.62 21.33 8.87
N SER A 37 -7.40 20.90 8.54
CA SER A 37 -6.76 19.67 8.98
C SER A 37 -5.38 19.97 9.56
N HIS A 38 -5.04 19.33 10.68
CA HIS A 38 -3.89 19.68 11.51
C HIS A 38 -3.20 18.44 12.11
N ALA A 39 -2.02 18.67 12.70
CA ALA A 39 -1.28 17.71 13.53
C ALA A 39 -1.09 16.33 12.86
N PRO A 40 -0.39 16.28 11.71
CA PRO A 40 -0.10 15.03 11.04
C PRO A 40 0.91 14.20 11.85
N GLU A 41 0.62 12.92 12.00
CA GLU A 41 1.50 11.88 12.54
C GLU A 41 1.73 10.84 11.46
N LEU A 42 2.96 10.34 11.33
CA LEU A 42 3.36 9.48 10.21
C LEU A 42 3.78 8.11 10.71
N ALA A 43 3.08 7.08 10.24
CA ALA A 43 3.39 5.69 10.51
C ALA A 43 3.79 4.95 9.23
N LEU A 44 4.81 4.09 9.35
CA LEU A 44 5.31 3.33 8.22
C LEU A 44 4.60 1.98 8.09
N PRO A 45 4.45 1.48 6.84
CA PRO A 45 4.97 2.09 5.63
C PRO A 45 4.00 3.04 4.93
N ALA A 46 2.75 3.22 5.39
CA ALA A 46 1.68 3.80 4.54
C ALA A 46 0.53 4.53 5.25
N ALA A 47 0.71 5.12 6.44
CA ALA A 47 -0.39 5.73 7.17
C ALA A 47 -0.06 7.14 7.67
N VAL A 48 -0.97 8.08 7.43
CA VAL A 48 -0.95 9.41 8.04
C VAL A 48 -2.15 9.53 8.96
N VAL A 49 -1.91 9.76 10.25
CA VAL A 49 -2.97 10.08 11.21
C VAL A 49 -3.02 11.58 11.36
N PHE A 50 -4.20 12.18 11.37
CA PHE A 50 -4.33 13.62 11.49
C PHE A 50 -5.69 13.99 12.10
N VAL A 51 -5.82 15.26 12.47
CA VAL A 51 -7.07 15.81 12.98
C VAL A 51 -7.71 16.64 11.88
N SER A 52 -9.03 16.56 11.71
CA SER A 52 -9.74 17.45 10.79
C SER A 52 -11.15 17.77 11.25
N ALA A 53 -11.62 18.98 10.92
CA ALA A 53 -13.02 19.37 11.06
C ALA A 53 -13.80 19.27 9.74
N ALA A 54 -13.14 18.83 8.66
CA ALA A 54 -13.74 18.78 7.34
C ALA A 54 -14.88 17.74 7.29
N PRO A 55 -16.11 18.13 6.89
CA PRO A 55 -17.28 17.27 6.93
C PRO A 55 -17.31 16.22 5.81
N ASN A 56 -16.33 16.21 4.92
CA ASN A 56 -16.37 15.49 3.66
C ASN A 56 -15.18 14.57 3.45
N LEU A 57 -14.39 14.21 4.48
CA LEU A 57 -13.24 13.31 4.30
C LEU A 57 -13.61 11.82 4.23
N THR A 58 -14.82 11.45 4.68
CA THR A 58 -15.31 10.06 4.72
C THR A 58 -16.80 9.99 4.37
N PRO A 59 -17.35 8.82 3.99
CA PRO A 59 -18.79 8.66 3.70
C PRO A 59 -19.71 9.04 4.87
N ALA A 60 -19.29 8.71 6.10
CA ALA A 60 -20.02 9.03 7.33
C ALA A 60 -20.25 10.54 7.56
N GLY A 61 -19.56 11.39 6.78
CA GLY A 61 -19.57 12.83 6.91
C GLY A 61 -18.84 13.30 8.18
N GLY A 62 -18.91 14.60 8.46
CA GLY A 62 -18.46 15.17 9.72
C GLY A 62 -19.52 16.08 10.33
N ASN A 63 -19.35 16.39 11.60
CA ASN A 63 -20.28 17.20 12.39
C ASN A 63 -19.71 18.60 12.73
N GLY A 64 -18.61 18.99 12.08
CA GLY A 64 -17.92 20.27 12.31
C GLY A 64 -17.00 20.30 13.53
N HIS A 65 -16.97 19.25 14.36
CA HIS A 65 -15.96 19.07 15.39
C HIS A 65 -14.68 18.48 14.80
N LEU A 66 -13.55 18.75 15.46
CA LEU A 66 -12.29 18.06 15.16
C LEU A 66 -12.44 16.57 15.43
N GLN A 67 -12.08 15.74 14.45
CA GLN A 67 -12.11 14.28 14.52
C GLN A 67 -10.75 13.71 14.12
N ILE A 68 -10.45 12.49 14.57
CA ILE A 68 -9.23 11.78 14.19
C ILE A 68 -9.48 10.97 12.94
N TYR A 69 -8.63 11.17 11.93
CA TYR A 69 -8.65 10.43 10.68
C TYR A 69 -7.35 9.66 10.49
N LEU A 70 -7.47 8.46 9.95
CA LEU A 70 -6.36 7.66 9.44
C LEU A 70 -6.45 7.65 7.92
N HIS A 71 -5.50 8.28 7.23
CA HIS A 71 -5.36 8.16 5.79
C HIS A 71 -4.36 7.07 5.44
N ARG A 72 -4.82 6.08 4.68
CA ARG A 72 -3.96 5.05 4.12
C ARG A 72 -3.49 5.47 2.74
N VAL A 73 -2.17 5.61 2.61
CA VAL A 73 -1.51 6.21 1.44
C VAL A 73 -1.60 5.31 0.20
N VAL A 74 -1.64 3.98 0.38
CA VAL A 74 -1.78 3.04 -0.76
C VAL A 74 -3.21 3.09 -1.28
N GLU A 75 -4.18 3.00 -0.40
CA GLU A 75 -5.60 3.02 -0.75
C GLU A 75 -6.07 4.43 -1.13
N ASP A 76 -5.31 5.46 -0.76
CA ASP A 76 -5.65 6.87 -0.98
C ASP A 76 -7.02 7.22 -0.37
N ARG A 77 -7.25 6.66 0.83
CA ARG A 77 -8.53 6.69 1.55
C ARG A 77 -8.33 7.10 2.99
N SER A 78 -9.17 8.02 3.44
CA SER A 78 -9.31 8.38 4.85
C SER A 78 -10.38 7.53 5.53
N GLU A 79 -10.10 7.11 6.76
CA GLU A 79 -11.02 6.41 7.64
C GLU A 79 -11.19 7.24 8.92
N LEU A 80 -12.42 7.31 9.42
CA LEU A 80 -12.71 7.95 10.70
C LEU A 80 -12.28 7.02 11.84
N VAL A 81 -11.37 7.50 12.70
CA VAL A 81 -10.88 6.77 13.87
C VAL A 81 -11.74 7.08 15.11
N SER A 82 -12.15 8.34 15.28
CA SER A 82 -13.02 8.77 16.38
C SER A 82 -14.50 8.59 16.04
N ALA A 83 -14.86 7.38 15.63
CA ALA A 83 -16.24 6.96 15.41
C ALA A 83 -16.85 6.38 16.69
N ASN A 84 -18.12 6.68 16.94
CA ASN A 84 -18.90 6.00 17.97
C ASN A 84 -19.27 4.56 17.54
N PRO A 85 -19.83 3.73 18.43
CA PRO A 85 -20.15 2.33 18.11
C PRO A 85 -21.13 2.12 16.93
N ARG A 86 -21.75 3.20 16.41
CA ARG A 86 -22.63 3.19 15.22
C ARG A 86 -21.93 3.68 13.95
N GLY A 87 -20.59 3.79 13.95
CA GLY A 87 -19.82 4.25 12.79
C GLY A 87 -19.89 5.76 12.53
N ARG A 88 -20.54 6.55 13.40
CA ARG A 88 -20.72 8.00 13.20
C ARG A 88 -19.63 8.82 13.89
N PRO A 89 -19.33 10.04 13.40
CA PRO A 89 -18.48 10.98 14.13
C PRO A 89 -18.95 11.21 15.55
N SER A 90 -18.00 11.10 16.48
CA SER A 90 -18.22 11.41 17.88
C SER A 90 -18.72 12.84 18.06
N THR A 91 -19.61 13.06 19.02
CA THR A 91 -20.31 14.34 19.23
C THR A 91 -19.43 15.44 19.85
N GLY A 92 -18.26 15.09 20.36
CA GLY A 92 -17.27 16.02 20.91
C GLY A 92 -15.98 16.08 20.07
N PRO A 93 -15.12 17.08 20.31
CA PRO A 93 -13.82 17.16 19.66
C PRO A 93 -12.90 16.02 20.10
N SER A 94 -12.19 15.43 19.14
CA SER A 94 -11.11 14.47 19.32
C SER A 94 -9.82 15.02 18.71
N THR A 95 -8.74 15.05 19.48
CA THR A 95 -7.50 15.77 19.14
C THR A 95 -6.25 15.04 19.67
N ALA A 96 -5.07 15.62 19.40
CA ALA A 96 -3.75 15.13 19.82
C ALA A 96 -3.52 13.64 19.52
N PRO A 97 -3.60 13.23 18.24
CA PRO A 97 -3.28 11.85 17.86
C PRO A 97 -1.80 11.55 18.10
N SER A 98 -1.49 10.29 18.39
CA SER A 98 -0.14 9.75 18.45
C SER A 98 -0.17 8.30 17.98
N VAL A 99 0.75 7.90 17.11
CA VAL A 99 0.70 6.61 16.40
C VAL A 99 1.95 5.76 16.66
N SER A 100 1.80 4.44 16.72
CA SER A 100 2.94 3.52 16.74
C SER A 100 3.66 3.50 15.39
N ALA A 101 4.95 3.17 15.38
CA ALA A 101 5.80 3.23 14.18
C ALA A 101 5.28 2.33 13.04
N ASP A 102 4.58 1.23 13.39
CA ASP A 102 3.93 0.31 12.46
C ASP A 102 2.50 0.71 12.04
N GLY A 103 1.98 1.83 12.56
CA GLY A 103 0.64 2.34 12.25
C GLY A 103 -0.50 1.52 12.87
N ARG A 104 -0.18 0.57 13.75
CA ARG A 104 -1.18 -0.32 14.32
C ARG A 104 -2.00 0.31 15.42
N TYR A 105 -1.40 1.09 16.31
CA TYR A 105 -2.08 1.66 17.45
C TYR A 105 -2.10 3.19 17.35
N ILE A 106 -3.28 3.77 17.48
CA ILE A 106 -3.49 5.22 17.46
C ILE A 106 -4.05 5.63 18.81
N ALA A 107 -3.29 6.38 19.60
CA ALA A 107 -3.79 7.03 20.80
C ALA A 107 -4.30 8.44 20.47
N PHE A 108 -5.37 8.87 21.13
CA PHE A 108 -5.90 10.22 20.99
C PHE A 108 -6.72 10.60 22.23
N MET A 109 -6.92 11.90 22.45
CA MET A 109 -7.86 12.38 23.46
C MET A 109 -9.19 12.77 22.84
N SER A 110 -10.28 12.63 23.59
CA SER A 110 -11.61 13.04 23.15
C SER A 110 -12.45 13.56 24.32
N GLU A 111 -13.20 14.63 24.08
CA GLU A 111 -14.21 15.16 25.01
C GLU A 111 -15.61 14.57 24.78
N ALA A 112 -15.74 13.64 23.83
CA ALA A 112 -17.00 13.00 23.48
C ALA A 112 -17.44 11.97 24.53
N ASP A 113 -18.74 11.98 24.87
CA ASP A 113 -19.36 11.01 25.80
C ASP A 113 -20.00 9.82 25.07
N ASP A 114 -19.90 9.78 23.73
CA ASP A 114 -20.54 8.78 22.88
C ASP A 114 -19.55 7.84 22.16
N LEU A 115 -18.24 8.01 22.31
CA LEU A 115 -17.24 7.10 21.72
C LEU A 115 -17.35 5.66 22.26
N LEU A 116 -17.65 5.53 23.55
CA LEU A 116 -17.87 4.26 24.25
C LEU A 116 -19.00 4.45 25.26
N GLU A 117 -19.68 3.37 25.62
CA GLU A 117 -20.73 3.42 26.64
C GLU A 117 -20.14 3.75 28.03
N GLY A 118 -20.82 4.64 28.77
CA GLY A 118 -20.46 4.97 30.16
C GLY A 118 -19.38 6.04 30.32
N LEU A 119 -19.01 6.76 29.25
CA LEU A 119 -18.06 7.87 29.33
C LEU A 119 -18.63 9.08 30.09
N PRO A 120 -17.80 9.80 30.86
CA PRO A 120 -18.22 11.00 31.58
C PRO A 120 -18.44 12.17 30.62
N ARG A 121 -19.48 12.98 30.89
CA ARG A 121 -19.80 14.14 30.06
C ARG A 121 -18.81 15.28 30.24
N GLY A 122 -18.30 15.81 29.13
CA GLY A 122 -17.49 17.04 29.10
C GLY A 122 -16.12 16.92 29.75
N LEU A 123 -15.63 15.69 29.98
CA LEU A 123 -14.27 15.44 30.45
C LEU A 123 -13.48 14.76 29.34
N ALA A 124 -12.34 15.34 28.98
CA ALA A 124 -11.41 14.69 28.05
C ALA A 124 -10.95 13.35 28.60
N GLN A 125 -10.99 12.31 27.76
CA GLN A 125 -10.52 10.96 28.05
C GLN A 125 -9.56 10.49 26.94
N VAL A 126 -8.64 9.60 27.30
CA VAL A 126 -7.65 9.07 26.38
C VAL A 126 -8.07 7.68 25.90
N HIS A 127 -8.02 7.51 24.58
CA HIS A 127 -8.42 6.29 23.90
C HIS A 127 -7.26 5.73 23.06
N VAL A 128 -7.27 4.42 22.82
CA VAL A 128 -6.39 3.74 21.87
C VAL A 128 -7.24 2.94 20.88
N PHE A 129 -6.96 3.13 19.60
CA PHE A 129 -7.56 2.41 18.49
C PHE A 129 -6.56 1.42 17.88
N ASP A 130 -6.91 0.13 17.81
CA ASP A 130 -6.12 -0.87 17.06
C ASP A 130 -6.64 -0.94 15.62
N THR A 131 -5.82 -0.46 14.67
CA THR A 131 -6.20 -0.38 13.25
C THR A 131 -6.39 -1.74 12.58
N ARG A 132 -5.90 -2.82 13.21
CA ARG A 132 -6.04 -4.19 12.70
C ARG A 132 -7.34 -4.84 13.18
N THR A 133 -7.70 -4.68 14.45
CA THR A 133 -8.93 -5.26 15.01
C THR A 133 -10.11 -4.29 14.97
N ARG A 134 -9.86 -3.03 14.60
CA ARG A 134 -10.83 -1.91 14.63
C ARG A 134 -11.41 -1.67 16.03
N GLU A 135 -10.70 -2.10 17.07
CA GLU A 135 -11.15 -1.98 18.45
C GLU A 135 -10.74 -0.64 19.05
N LEU A 136 -11.71 0.10 19.60
CA LEU A 136 -11.47 1.32 20.37
C LEU A 136 -11.53 1.03 21.87
N ARG A 137 -10.52 1.48 22.62
CA ARG A 137 -10.41 1.25 24.07
C ARG A 137 -10.20 2.56 24.82
N LEU A 138 -10.95 2.76 25.90
CA LEU A 138 -10.66 3.79 26.91
C LEU A 138 -9.44 3.37 27.74
N ILE A 139 -8.33 4.09 27.70
CA ILE A 139 -7.15 3.78 28.53
C ILE A 139 -7.05 4.64 29.79
N SER A 140 -7.69 5.81 29.83
CA SER A 140 -7.81 6.64 31.04
C SER A 140 -8.87 6.09 32.00
N ARG A 141 -8.63 4.87 32.50
CA ARG A 141 -9.49 4.17 33.46
C ARG A 141 -8.65 3.50 34.55
N ASN A 142 -9.28 3.27 35.70
CA ASN A 142 -8.65 2.48 36.76
C ASN A 142 -8.73 0.97 36.50
N ALA A 143 -8.09 0.17 37.37
CA ALA A 143 -8.05 -1.29 37.26
C ALA A 143 -9.45 -1.96 37.30
N GLY A 144 -10.47 -1.28 37.83
CA GLY A 144 -11.87 -1.73 37.83
C GLY A 144 -12.65 -1.34 36.57
N GLY A 145 -12.02 -0.68 35.61
CA GLY A 145 -12.64 -0.21 34.37
C GLY A 145 -13.37 1.13 34.48
N VAL A 146 -13.33 1.79 35.65
CA VAL A 146 -14.03 3.07 35.86
C VAL A 146 -13.21 4.21 35.21
N PRO A 147 -13.82 5.07 34.37
CA PRO A 147 -13.14 6.21 33.77
C PRO A 147 -12.53 7.17 34.80
N GLY A 148 -11.48 7.89 34.36
CA GLY A 148 -10.89 8.99 35.12
C GLY A 148 -11.94 10.07 35.41
N ASN A 149 -12.01 10.52 36.67
CA ASN A 149 -12.95 11.57 37.11
C ASN A 149 -12.45 13.01 36.83
N GLY A 150 -11.28 13.15 36.22
CA GLY A 150 -10.72 14.40 35.74
C GLY A 150 -10.26 14.31 34.28
N PRO A 151 -9.94 15.45 33.64
CA PRO A 151 -9.44 15.46 32.27
C PRO A 151 -8.15 14.66 32.12
N SER A 152 -8.10 13.80 31.10
CA SER A 152 -6.91 13.07 30.66
C SER A 152 -6.60 13.45 29.21
N ILE A 153 -5.39 13.94 28.96
CA ILE A 153 -5.05 14.69 27.73
C ILE A 153 -3.66 14.32 27.18
N HIS A 154 -3.41 14.74 25.93
CA HIS A 154 -2.10 14.71 25.26
C HIS A 154 -1.36 13.35 25.26
N PRO A 155 -1.99 12.27 24.76
CA PRO A 155 -1.32 10.96 24.73
C PRO A 155 -0.06 10.95 23.85
N ARG A 156 0.92 10.15 24.26
CA ARG A 156 2.16 9.83 23.55
C ARG A 156 2.30 8.31 23.44
N MET A 157 2.20 7.78 22.23
CA MET A 157 2.36 6.35 21.94
C MET A 157 3.85 5.96 21.97
N ALA A 158 4.18 4.85 22.62
CA ALA A 158 5.50 4.24 22.47
C ALA A 158 5.68 3.77 21.00
N PRO A 159 6.82 4.00 20.35
CA PRO A 159 7.02 3.63 18.95
C PRO A 159 6.72 2.16 18.61
N ASP A 160 7.04 1.21 19.50
CA ASP A 160 6.71 -0.22 19.32
C ASP A 160 5.24 -0.59 19.64
N GLY A 161 4.44 0.38 20.07
CA GLY A 161 3.06 0.19 20.51
C GLY A 161 2.92 -0.54 21.85
N SER A 162 3.96 -0.59 22.69
CA SER A 162 3.93 -1.26 24.00
C SER A 162 3.04 -0.57 25.05
N GLY A 163 2.78 0.73 24.90
CA GLY A 163 1.95 1.49 25.83
C GLY A 163 1.83 2.96 25.45
N VAL A 164 1.14 3.72 26.30
CA VAL A 164 0.84 5.14 26.08
C VAL A 164 1.13 5.94 27.35
N LEU A 165 1.96 6.97 27.22
CA LEU A 165 2.15 7.99 28.25
C LEU A 165 1.08 9.08 28.06
N PHE A 166 0.43 9.52 29.12
CA PHE A 166 -0.57 10.60 29.07
C PHE A 166 -0.59 11.42 30.36
N GLU A 167 -1.12 12.63 30.26
CA GLU A 167 -1.32 13.53 31.40
C GLU A 167 -2.75 13.37 31.93
N SER A 168 -2.93 13.35 33.26
CA SER A 168 -4.26 13.29 33.86
C SER A 168 -4.35 14.03 35.18
N ALA A 169 -5.44 14.78 35.36
CA ALA A 169 -5.83 15.40 36.62
C ALA A 169 -6.87 14.56 37.40
N ALA A 170 -7.04 13.29 37.03
CA ALA A 170 -7.98 12.38 37.68
C ALA A 170 -7.35 11.70 38.90
N ASP A 171 -7.96 11.86 40.07
CA ASP A 171 -7.47 11.31 41.34
C ASP A 171 -7.82 9.81 41.53
N ASN A 172 -8.60 9.24 40.61
CA ASN A 172 -9.16 7.90 40.72
C ASN A 172 -8.57 6.89 39.73
N LEU A 173 -7.58 7.27 38.92
CA LEU A 173 -6.92 6.35 37.96
C LEU A 173 -6.06 5.30 38.67
N VAL A 174 -5.28 5.74 39.65
CA VAL A 174 -4.47 4.88 40.51
C VAL A 174 -4.63 5.29 41.98
N PRO A 175 -4.50 4.35 42.93
CA PRO A 175 -4.53 4.69 44.35
C PRO A 175 -3.39 5.64 44.73
N GLY A 176 -3.58 6.45 45.80
CA GLY A 176 -2.51 7.28 46.35
C GLY A 176 -2.29 8.60 45.61
N ASP A 177 -3.28 9.09 44.85
CA ASP A 177 -3.33 10.50 44.48
C ASP A 177 -3.62 11.38 45.70
N MET A 178 -2.67 12.23 46.07
CA MET A 178 -2.78 13.10 47.24
C MET A 178 -2.60 14.58 46.92
N ASN A 179 -2.25 14.92 45.67
CA ASN A 179 -2.02 16.30 45.24
C ASN A 179 -3.30 16.95 44.64
N GLY A 180 -4.37 16.17 44.45
CA GLY A 180 -5.70 16.63 44.06
C GLY A 180 -5.87 16.71 42.54
N ALA A 181 -6.57 17.72 42.03
CA ALA A 181 -6.79 17.90 40.59
C ALA A 181 -5.56 18.52 39.87
N VAL A 182 -4.35 18.14 40.27
CA VAL A 182 -3.10 18.58 39.65
C VAL A 182 -2.70 17.51 38.63
N PRO A 183 -2.35 17.90 37.38
CA PRO A 183 -1.99 16.90 36.38
C PRO A 183 -0.71 16.10 36.72
N ASP A 184 -0.85 14.78 36.65
CA ASP A 184 0.20 13.79 36.82
C ASP A 184 0.43 13.00 35.53
N LEU A 185 1.65 12.49 35.36
CA LEU A 185 1.99 11.62 34.24
C LEU A 185 1.64 10.17 34.54
N HIS A 186 0.94 9.55 33.62
CA HIS A 186 0.47 8.17 33.70
C HIS A 186 0.92 7.38 32.48
N PHE A 187 1.24 6.11 32.68
CA PHE A 187 1.57 5.17 31.62
C PHE A 187 0.56 4.03 31.60
N TRP A 188 -0.12 3.84 30.48
CA TRP A 188 -0.91 2.65 30.22
C TRP A 188 -0.03 1.60 29.54
N ASP A 189 0.08 0.44 30.17
CA ASP A 189 0.81 -0.71 29.68
C ASP A 189 -0.14 -1.64 28.89
N ARG A 190 0.15 -1.85 27.59
CA ARG A 190 -0.70 -2.67 26.73
C ARG A 190 -0.64 -4.16 27.07
N ALA A 191 0.49 -4.64 27.61
CA ALA A 191 0.66 -6.06 27.89
C ALA A 191 -0.17 -6.49 29.10
N THR A 192 -0.24 -5.63 30.12
CA THR A 192 -0.99 -5.89 31.35
C THR A 192 -2.38 -5.24 31.36
N ASP A 193 -2.64 -4.32 30.44
CA ASP A 193 -3.86 -3.48 30.38
C ASP A 193 -4.10 -2.68 31.67
N THR A 194 -3.02 -2.09 32.21
CA THR A 194 -3.06 -1.34 33.48
C THR A 194 -2.43 0.03 33.34
N VAL A 195 -2.97 1.00 34.08
CA VAL A 195 -2.38 2.34 34.24
C VAL A 195 -1.51 2.39 35.49
N VAL A 196 -0.33 2.99 35.38
CA VAL A 196 0.59 3.30 36.50
C VAL A 196 0.96 4.79 36.49
N ARG A 197 1.17 5.40 37.65
CA ARG A 197 1.65 6.79 37.75
C ARG A 197 3.17 6.83 37.57
N VAL A 198 3.60 7.56 36.54
CA VAL A 198 4.99 7.83 36.19
C VAL A 198 5.59 8.88 37.13
N SER A 199 4.85 9.94 37.45
CA SER A 199 5.25 10.98 38.41
C SER A 199 5.01 10.57 39.87
N SER A 200 5.49 9.39 40.26
CA SER A 200 5.32 8.86 41.63
C SER A 200 6.58 8.98 42.49
N THR A 201 6.38 9.20 43.78
CA THR A 201 7.42 9.12 44.80
C THR A 201 7.84 7.66 45.03
N PRO A 202 8.95 7.37 45.74
CA PRO A 202 9.35 6.00 46.05
C PRO A 202 8.34 5.20 46.89
N SER A 203 7.39 5.86 47.57
CA SER A 203 6.25 5.23 48.28
C SER A 203 5.07 4.91 47.37
N GLY A 204 5.10 5.32 46.10
CA GLY A 204 4.02 5.17 45.12
C GLY A 204 2.97 6.28 45.17
N GLU A 205 3.19 7.34 45.94
CA GLU A 205 2.28 8.49 46.07
C GLU A 205 2.54 9.53 44.97
N SER A 206 1.60 10.46 44.75
CA SER A 206 1.80 11.60 43.85
C SER A 206 2.88 12.55 44.39
N GLY A 207 3.70 13.14 43.52
CA GLY A 207 4.65 14.19 43.91
C GLY A 207 3.95 15.48 44.36
N ASN A 208 4.68 16.35 45.07
CA ASN A 208 4.17 17.61 45.62
C ASN A 208 3.99 18.75 44.60
N ALA A 209 4.23 18.50 43.31
CA ALA A 209 3.96 19.42 42.21
C ALA A 209 3.60 18.63 40.94
N GLY A 210 2.85 19.26 40.03
CA GLY A 210 2.44 18.64 38.77
C GLY A 210 3.56 18.49 37.74
N CYS A 211 3.33 17.60 36.78
CA CYS A 211 4.21 17.33 35.64
C CYS A 211 3.47 17.63 34.33
N SER A 212 4.18 18.12 33.31
CA SER A 212 3.64 18.31 31.97
C SER A 212 4.25 17.31 30.99
N ILE A 213 3.42 16.75 30.12
CA ILE A 213 3.85 15.82 29.08
C ILE A 213 4.56 16.51 27.91
N GLU A 214 4.45 17.84 27.78
CA GLU A 214 5.19 18.62 26.77
C GLU A 214 6.71 18.48 26.94
N ASP A 215 7.16 18.22 28.17
CA ASP A 215 8.57 18.04 28.54
C ASP A 215 8.93 16.56 28.80
N ALA A 216 8.12 15.60 28.35
CA ALA A 216 8.36 14.16 28.51
C ALA A 216 8.67 13.45 27.19
N VAL A 217 9.59 12.49 27.23
CA VAL A 217 9.99 11.64 26.10
C VAL A 217 10.05 10.17 26.51
N ILE A 218 9.73 9.28 25.59
CA ILE A 218 9.62 7.83 25.81
C ILE A 218 10.60 7.07 24.91
N SER A 219 11.24 6.01 25.41
CA SER A 219 12.08 5.10 24.60
C SER A 219 11.24 4.25 23.64
N HIS A 220 11.87 3.64 22.64
CA HIS A 220 11.17 2.91 21.58
C HIS A 220 10.25 1.82 22.12
N GLU A 221 10.73 1.06 23.11
CA GLU A 221 10.00 -0.02 23.79
C GLU A 221 9.15 0.42 25.00
N GLY A 222 9.03 1.74 25.22
CA GLY A 222 8.28 2.30 26.35
C GLY A 222 8.84 1.95 27.73
N ARG A 223 10.04 1.39 27.81
CA ARG A 223 10.68 0.99 29.07
C ARG A 223 11.12 2.19 29.90
N TRP A 224 11.56 3.25 29.23
CA TRP A 224 12.12 4.43 29.87
C TRP A 224 11.31 5.66 29.48
N VAL A 225 10.93 6.47 30.49
CA VAL A 225 10.31 7.78 30.28
C VAL A 225 11.16 8.83 30.98
N ALA A 226 11.75 9.75 30.22
CA ALA A 226 12.43 10.91 30.77
C ALA A 226 11.46 12.10 30.78
N PHE A 227 11.31 12.77 31.91
CA PHE A 227 10.33 13.85 32.07
C PHE A 227 10.86 14.96 32.98
N VAL A 228 10.23 16.13 32.90
CA VAL A 228 10.55 17.27 33.77
C VAL A 228 9.50 17.43 34.85
N SER A 229 9.94 17.65 36.08
CA SER A 229 9.06 18.00 37.19
C SER A 229 9.65 19.09 38.06
N ARG A 230 8.78 19.83 38.77
CA ARG A 230 9.16 20.75 39.86
C ARG A 230 8.97 20.14 41.25
N ALA A 231 8.59 18.87 41.31
CA ALA A 231 8.30 18.19 42.56
C ALA A 231 9.59 17.80 43.26
N SER A 232 9.73 18.21 44.53
CA SER A 232 10.97 18.02 45.29
C SER A 232 11.08 16.65 45.99
N ASP A 233 10.09 15.78 45.80
CA ASP A 233 9.91 14.52 46.52
C ASP A 233 9.75 13.29 45.62
N LEU A 234 9.86 13.44 44.30
CA LEU A 234 9.78 12.33 43.35
C LEU A 234 10.98 11.37 43.44
N ALA A 235 12.15 11.86 43.83
CA ALA A 235 13.33 11.03 44.02
C ALA A 235 14.22 11.58 45.14
N ALA A 236 14.94 10.70 45.82
CA ALA A 236 15.92 11.10 46.81
C ALA A 236 17.07 11.91 46.16
N GLY A 237 17.56 12.93 46.86
CA GLY A 237 18.68 13.74 46.39
C GLY A 237 18.30 14.92 45.49
N ASP A 238 17.01 15.25 45.39
CA ASP A 238 16.58 16.56 44.89
C ASP A 238 16.84 17.63 45.97
N LEU A 239 17.74 18.57 45.67
CA LEU A 239 18.28 19.55 46.62
C LEU A 239 17.98 21.00 46.23
N ASN A 240 17.33 21.24 45.08
CA ASN A 240 17.21 22.60 44.53
C ASN A 240 15.80 23.22 44.72
N GLY A 241 14.86 22.48 45.32
CA GLY A 241 13.53 22.94 45.70
C GLY A 241 12.51 22.81 44.56
N ALA A 242 11.59 23.78 44.43
CA ALA A 242 10.53 23.75 43.42
C ALA A 242 11.01 24.19 42.01
N ARG A 243 12.20 23.73 41.60
CA ARG A 243 12.79 24.04 40.28
C ARG A 243 12.64 22.86 39.32
N PRO A 244 12.68 23.10 37.99
CA PRO A 244 12.57 22.01 37.03
C PRO A 244 13.81 21.11 37.03
N ASP A 245 13.58 19.83 37.25
CA ASP A 245 14.57 18.76 37.16
C ASP A 245 14.15 17.67 36.19
N VAL A 246 15.14 16.94 35.67
CA VAL A 246 14.93 15.83 34.75
C VAL A 246 14.95 14.53 35.54
N PHE A 247 13.86 13.81 35.45
CA PHE A 247 13.64 12.51 36.06
C PHE A 247 13.58 11.43 34.99
N LEU A 248 13.86 10.19 35.37
CA LEU A 248 13.76 9.02 34.51
C LEU A 248 12.98 7.92 35.24
N TRP A 249 11.87 7.52 34.66
CA TRP A 249 11.04 6.42 35.13
C TRP A 249 11.40 5.13 34.40
N ASN A 250 11.45 4.04 35.16
CA ASN A 250 11.66 2.69 34.65
C ASN A 250 10.35 1.90 34.74
N ARG A 251 9.85 1.43 33.60
CA ARG A 251 8.64 0.62 33.50
C ARG A 251 8.74 -0.70 34.25
N ASP A 252 9.89 -1.39 34.18
CA ASP A 252 10.05 -2.74 34.76
C ASP A 252 9.90 -2.74 36.28
N THR A 253 10.34 -1.66 36.92
CA THR A 253 10.36 -1.51 38.38
C THR A 253 9.32 -0.53 38.88
N ALA A 254 8.67 0.22 38.00
CA ALA A 254 7.77 1.33 38.31
C ALA A 254 8.40 2.38 39.24
N THR A 255 9.69 2.69 39.06
CA THR A 255 10.44 3.63 39.93
C THR A 255 10.95 4.84 39.17
N VAL A 256 10.95 5.99 39.84
CA VAL A 256 11.56 7.24 39.36
C VAL A 256 12.96 7.43 39.94
N ARG A 257 13.88 7.96 39.14
CA ARG A 257 15.18 8.47 39.61
C ARG A 257 15.50 9.85 39.06
N LEU A 258 16.20 10.66 39.84
CA LEU A 258 16.71 11.96 39.41
C LEU A 258 17.92 11.78 38.47
N VAL A 259 17.80 12.31 37.25
CA VAL A 259 18.88 12.30 36.25
C VAL A 259 19.75 13.55 36.36
N SER A 260 19.16 14.73 36.60
CA SER A 260 19.85 16.00 36.78
C SER A 260 20.48 16.17 38.17
N ARG A 261 21.28 15.19 38.62
CA ARG A 261 21.88 15.18 39.97
C ARG A 261 22.78 16.41 40.17
N GLN A 262 22.46 17.24 41.16
CA GLN A 262 23.20 18.47 41.48
C GLN A 262 24.08 18.27 42.73
N VAL A 263 25.16 19.05 42.85
CA VAL A 263 25.94 19.13 44.10
C VAL A 263 25.18 20.02 45.10
N GLU A 264 25.25 19.69 46.39
CA GLU A 264 24.61 20.44 47.47
C GLU A 264 24.93 21.95 47.41
N GLY A 265 23.90 22.80 47.40
CA GLY A 265 24.01 24.27 47.27
C GLY A 265 23.93 24.82 45.83
N SER A 266 23.68 23.98 44.82
CA SER A 266 23.42 24.36 43.42
C SER A 266 21.93 24.62 43.15
N PHE A 267 21.60 25.55 42.24
CA PHE A 267 20.22 26.03 42.00
C PHE A 267 19.90 26.29 40.51
N GLY A 268 20.19 25.35 39.60
CA GLY A 268 19.88 25.53 38.18
C GLY A 268 18.76 24.65 37.66
N ASP A 269 18.05 25.15 36.63
CA ASP A 269 16.97 24.42 35.96
C ASP A 269 17.55 23.43 34.94
N SER A 270 17.01 22.21 34.89
CA SER A 270 17.25 21.20 33.86
C SER A 270 15.97 20.94 33.05
N ARG A 271 16.06 20.97 31.72
CA ARG A 271 14.88 20.92 30.82
C ARG A 271 15.19 20.20 29.49
N TRP A 272 14.14 19.95 28.71
CA TRP A 272 14.19 19.38 27.36
C TRP A 272 14.95 18.04 27.27
N PRO A 273 14.50 17.01 28.01
CA PRO A 273 15.06 15.69 27.87
C PRO A 273 14.83 15.13 26.46
N ARG A 274 15.81 14.41 25.96
CA ARG A 274 15.79 13.57 24.74
C ARG A 274 16.33 12.22 25.13
N ILE A 275 15.78 11.14 24.59
CA ILE A 275 16.20 9.77 24.90
C ILE A 275 16.58 9.05 23.62
N SER A 276 17.61 8.19 23.67
CA SER A 276 17.93 7.28 22.56
C SER A 276 16.86 6.20 22.43
N ASP A 277 16.71 5.62 21.25
CA ASP A 277 15.65 4.65 20.96
C ASP A 277 15.77 3.44 21.89
N ASP A 278 17.00 2.98 22.15
CA ASP A 278 17.31 1.88 23.08
C ASP A 278 17.26 2.27 24.57
N GLY A 279 16.92 3.52 24.88
CA GLY A 279 16.83 4.04 26.24
C GLY A 279 18.15 4.11 27.00
N ARG A 280 19.31 3.89 26.37
CA ARG A 280 20.61 3.89 27.06
C ARG A 280 21.16 5.27 27.37
N HIS A 281 20.71 6.30 26.66
CA HIS A 281 21.22 7.66 26.81
C HIS A 281 20.08 8.67 26.91
N VAL A 282 20.19 9.60 27.86
CA VAL A 282 19.30 10.75 27.99
C VAL A 282 20.12 12.03 27.83
N ALA A 283 19.76 12.89 26.88
CA ALA A 283 20.36 14.21 26.73
C ALA A 283 19.40 15.29 27.26
N PHE A 284 19.89 16.30 27.98
CA PHE A 284 19.06 17.40 28.49
C PHE A 284 19.85 18.71 28.55
N LEU A 285 19.14 19.83 28.60
CA LEU A 285 19.76 21.14 28.78
C LEU A 285 19.81 21.49 30.26
N ASN A 286 20.99 21.88 30.76
CA ASN A 286 21.18 22.33 32.13
C ASN A 286 21.63 23.79 32.20
N THR A 287 21.02 24.56 33.10
CA THR A 287 21.40 25.95 33.38
C THR A 287 22.19 26.14 34.68
N ALA A 288 22.38 25.07 35.47
CA ALA A 288 23.15 25.08 36.72
C ALA A 288 24.66 25.25 36.50
N ALA A 289 25.32 25.94 37.44
CA ALA A 289 26.77 26.15 37.44
C ALA A 289 27.58 24.94 37.91
N ASN A 290 26.94 24.00 38.63
CA ASN A 290 27.61 22.86 39.27
C ASN A 290 26.66 21.64 39.32
N LEU A 291 26.53 20.90 38.20
CA LEU A 291 26.07 19.50 38.26
C LEU A 291 27.14 18.64 38.97
N ASP A 292 26.83 17.38 39.32
CA ASP A 292 27.80 16.39 39.87
C ASP A 292 28.89 15.98 38.84
N VAL A 293 29.38 16.95 38.06
CA VAL A 293 30.42 16.87 37.05
C VAL A 293 31.34 18.09 37.25
N PRO A 294 32.62 17.89 37.60
CA PRO A 294 33.53 19.01 37.87
C PRO A 294 33.76 19.93 36.65
N GLY A 295 33.56 21.23 36.82
CA GLY A 295 33.98 22.26 35.85
C GLY A 295 33.02 22.58 34.70
N ILE A 296 31.73 22.21 34.79
CA ILE A 296 30.73 22.54 33.76
C ILE A 296 30.33 24.04 33.83
N PRO A 297 30.36 24.79 32.71
CA PRO A 297 29.81 26.15 32.67
C PRO A 297 28.26 26.17 32.58
N ASN A 298 27.63 27.30 32.93
CA ASN A 298 26.16 27.48 32.82
C ASN A 298 25.64 27.30 31.38
N ARG A 299 24.44 26.73 31.21
CA ARG A 299 23.70 26.57 29.94
C ARG A 299 24.37 25.62 28.93
N VAL A 300 24.64 24.40 29.36
CA VAL A 300 25.31 23.35 28.58
C VAL A 300 24.38 22.15 28.38
N GLY A 301 24.45 21.51 27.22
CA GLY A 301 23.82 20.22 26.99
C GLY A 301 24.55 19.12 27.77
N VAL A 302 23.83 18.20 28.38
CA VAL A 302 24.38 17.10 29.18
C VAL A 302 23.86 15.79 28.63
N VAL A 303 24.70 14.78 28.54
CA VAL A 303 24.29 13.40 28.23
C VAL A 303 24.48 12.53 29.46
N TYR A 304 23.43 11.82 29.84
CA TYR A 304 23.39 10.87 30.93
C TYR A 304 23.35 9.45 30.38
N ALA A 305 24.27 8.60 30.84
CA ALA A 305 24.28 7.17 30.56
C ALA A 305 23.40 6.42 31.58
N VAL A 306 22.35 5.77 31.09
CA VAL A 306 21.28 5.18 31.91
C VAL A 306 21.78 4.01 32.78
N GLU A 307 22.69 3.19 32.27
CA GLU A 307 23.21 2.02 33.00
C GLU A 307 24.23 2.41 34.09
N THR A 308 25.14 3.33 33.79
CA THR A 308 26.25 3.70 34.70
C THR A 308 25.89 4.87 35.63
N GLY A 309 24.89 5.67 35.26
CA GLY A 309 24.56 6.92 35.96
C GLY A 309 25.54 8.06 35.71
N GLU A 310 26.46 7.89 34.75
CA GLU A 310 27.48 8.88 34.38
C GLU A 310 26.86 10.05 33.61
N MET A 311 27.28 11.27 33.96
CA MET A 311 26.91 12.49 33.25
C MET A 311 28.11 13.07 32.53
N THR A 312 27.98 13.34 31.23
CA THR A 312 29.01 13.95 30.39
C THR A 312 28.49 15.26 29.83
N ALA A 313 29.26 16.34 29.98
CA ALA A 313 28.95 17.61 29.33
C ALA A 313 29.15 17.50 27.82
N VAL A 314 28.22 18.05 27.04
CA VAL A 314 28.40 18.26 25.61
C VAL A 314 29.37 19.44 25.43
N PRO A 315 30.57 19.23 24.84
CA PRO A 315 31.56 20.29 24.68
C PRO A 315 31.02 21.45 23.82
N ALA A 316 31.44 22.69 24.01
CA ALA A 316 31.05 23.76 23.09
C ALA A 316 31.74 23.59 21.71
N PRO A 317 31.06 23.87 20.57
CA PRO A 317 31.69 23.82 19.26
C PRO A 317 32.82 24.87 19.15
N SER A 318 34.00 24.46 18.71
CA SER A 318 35.18 25.33 18.56
C SER A 318 34.93 26.40 17.49
N GLY A 319 34.60 27.62 17.91
CA GLY A 319 34.25 28.75 17.03
C GLY A 319 33.11 29.62 17.58
N GLY A 320 32.30 29.10 18.51
CA GLY A 320 31.44 29.89 19.37
C GLY A 320 32.15 30.16 20.70
N GLY A 321 32.14 31.39 21.20
CA GLY A 321 32.70 31.69 22.53
C GLY A 321 32.11 30.75 23.60
N SER A 322 32.91 30.48 24.63
CA SER A 322 32.66 29.61 25.82
C SER A 322 31.36 29.90 26.62
N THR A 323 30.51 30.81 26.15
CA THR A 323 29.30 31.31 26.83
C THR A 323 28.08 31.42 25.91
N THR A 324 28.12 30.87 24.69
CA THR A 324 26.97 30.98 23.75
C THR A 324 25.79 30.13 24.25
N PRO A 325 24.61 30.73 24.54
CA PRO A 325 23.50 29.96 25.06
C PRO A 325 22.93 28.99 24.01
N VAL A 326 22.68 27.75 24.44
CA VAL A 326 22.01 26.71 23.63
C VAL A 326 20.51 26.98 23.61
N ALA A 327 19.93 27.02 22.41
CA ALA A 327 18.51 27.28 22.17
C ALA A 327 17.72 26.02 21.78
N GLY A 328 18.39 24.90 21.52
CA GLY A 328 17.76 23.62 21.17
C GLY A 328 18.74 22.45 21.27
N LEU A 329 18.21 21.26 21.57
CA LEU A 329 18.96 20.03 21.80
C LEU A 329 18.26 18.84 21.11
N GLY A 330 19.04 18.00 20.42
CA GLY A 330 18.59 16.73 19.84
C GLY A 330 19.56 15.59 20.15
N LEU A 331 19.07 14.37 20.16
CA LEU A 331 19.84 13.13 20.32
C LEU A 331 19.40 12.17 19.21
N SER A 332 20.35 11.54 18.51
CA SER A 332 20.04 10.52 17.51
C SER A 332 19.51 9.25 18.17
N GLY A 333 18.68 8.50 17.45
CA GLY A 333 18.06 7.27 17.95
C GLY A 333 19.09 6.21 18.39
N ASN A 334 20.23 6.10 17.70
CA ASN A 334 21.35 5.26 18.11
C ASN A 334 22.17 5.81 19.31
N GLY A 335 21.82 6.99 19.83
CA GLY A 335 22.48 7.67 20.94
C GLY A 335 23.85 8.25 20.64
N ARG A 336 24.43 8.07 19.44
CA ARG A 336 25.81 8.50 19.13
C ARG A 336 25.95 10.00 18.92
N TYR A 337 24.97 10.65 18.34
CA TYR A 337 25.06 12.04 17.89
C TYR A 337 24.17 12.97 18.71
N VAL A 338 24.71 14.11 19.11
CA VAL A 338 23.96 15.20 19.76
C VAL A 338 23.91 16.38 18.83
N VAL A 339 22.74 17.00 18.67
CA VAL A 339 22.60 18.25 17.90
C VAL A 339 22.35 19.40 18.86
N LEU A 340 23.11 20.47 18.70
CA LEU A 340 22.96 21.72 19.44
C LEU A 340 22.58 22.84 18.48
N GLN A 341 21.53 23.58 18.84
CA GLN A 341 21.26 24.88 18.24
C GLN A 341 21.87 25.96 19.12
N THR A 342 22.77 26.77 18.54
CA THR A 342 23.33 27.96 19.16
C THR A 342 22.91 29.20 18.36
N PHE A 343 23.22 30.40 18.86
CA PHE A 343 23.01 31.64 18.10
C PHE A 343 23.83 31.73 16.81
N THR A 344 24.87 30.92 16.66
CA THR A 344 25.75 30.90 15.48
C THR A 344 25.38 29.83 14.47
N GLY A 345 24.46 28.93 14.79
CA GLY A 345 23.99 27.88 13.88
C GLY A 345 23.61 26.59 14.60
N ILE A 346 23.34 25.56 13.80
CA ILE A 346 23.07 24.19 14.25
C ILE A 346 24.33 23.36 14.07
N TRP A 347 24.69 22.57 15.08
CA TRP A 347 25.93 21.79 15.15
C TRP A 347 25.64 20.36 15.56
N ARG A 348 26.21 19.37 14.88
CA ARG A 348 26.16 17.95 15.29
C ARG A 348 27.49 17.55 15.92
N TRP A 349 27.43 17.06 17.14
CA TRP A 349 28.55 16.47 17.88
C TRP A 349 28.53 14.96 17.77
N ASP A 350 29.65 14.36 17.39
CA ASP A 350 29.89 12.92 17.51
C ASP A 350 30.47 12.61 18.89
N ARG A 351 29.72 11.88 19.73
CA ARG A 351 30.14 11.57 21.10
C ARG A 351 31.34 10.61 21.17
N LEU A 352 31.51 9.75 20.16
CA LEU A 352 32.58 8.75 20.14
C LEU A 352 33.89 9.34 19.61
N GLU A 353 33.79 10.20 18.60
CA GLU A 353 34.96 10.84 17.98
C GLU A 353 35.32 12.18 18.61
N GLY A 354 34.39 12.80 19.35
CA GLY A 354 34.58 14.12 19.96
C GLY A 354 34.57 15.28 18.96
N THR A 355 34.10 15.05 17.74
CA THR A 355 34.18 16.01 16.62
C THR A 355 32.85 16.72 16.37
N TYR A 356 32.93 17.91 15.77
CA TYR A 356 31.76 18.73 15.39
C TYR A 356 31.62 18.87 13.88
N ALA A 357 30.39 18.78 13.39
CA ALA A 357 30.00 19.18 12.04
C ALA A 357 29.03 20.36 12.11
N ALA A 358 29.31 21.42 11.34
CA ALA A 358 28.34 22.50 11.11
C ALA A 358 27.20 21.96 10.24
N VAL A 359 25.96 22.20 10.66
CA VAL A 359 24.77 21.72 9.96
C VAL A 359 24.15 22.84 9.14
N ALA A 360 23.71 23.91 9.81
CA ALA A 360 22.98 24.99 9.14
C ALA A 360 23.24 26.35 9.82
N PRO A 361 23.42 27.43 9.04
CA PRO A 361 23.60 28.78 9.58
C PRO A 361 22.25 29.41 10.01
N PRO A 362 22.26 30.41 10.91
CA PRO A 362 21.06 31.13 11.33
C PRO A 362 20.51 32.06 10.22
N PRO A 363 19.18 32.33 10.17
CA PRO A 363 18.15 31.87 11.09
C PRO A 363 17.55 30.50 10.69
N ARG A 364 17.90 29.45 11.44
CA ARG A 364 17.36 28.08 11.36
C ARG A 364 17.03 27.59 12.77
N ASN A 365 15.89 26.92 12.92
CA ASN A 365 15.43 26.31 14.17
C ASN A 365 15.50 24.79 14.07
N LEU A 366 16.10 24.14 15.05
CA LEU A 366 16.23 22.69 15.11
C LEU A 366 14.85 22.03 15.22
N ALA A 367 14.57 21.08 14.35
CA ALA A 367 13.36 20.25 14.40
C ALA A 367 13.68 18.83 14.88
N GLY A 368 14.83 18.29 14.52
CA GLY A 368 15.22 16.95 14.95
C GLY A 368 16.45 16.39 14.28
N ILE A 369 16.72 15.11 14.51
CA ILE A 369 17.82 14.35 13.93
C ILE A 369 17.32 12.92 13.68
N SER A 370 17.79 12.32 12.59
CA SER A 370 17.53 10.92 12.22
C SER A 370 18.14 9.91 13.20
N HIS A 371 17.65 8.67 13.18
CA HIS A 371 18.13 7.58 14.03
C HIS A 371 19.65 7.38 13.94
N ASP A 372 20.19 7.34 12.73
CA ASP A 372 21.61 7.14 12.46
C ASP A 372 22.44 8.42 12.61
N GLY A 373 21.79 9.58 12.71
CA GLY A 373 22.39 10.91 12.81
C GLY A 373 22.95 11.47 11.51
N ARG A 374 22.64 10.85 10.35
CA ARG A 374 23.04 11.34 9.03
C ARG A 374 22.31 12.63 8.65
N PHE A 375 21.00 12.64 8.87
CA PHE A 375 20.11 13.75 8.55
C PHE A 375 19.78 14.58 9.78
N VAL A 376 19.86 15.90 9.65
CA VAL A 376 19.37 16.87 10.64
C VAL A 376 18.24 17.68 10.02
N TYR A 377 17.15 17.84 10.76
CA TYR A 377 15.94 18.51 10.31
C TYR A 377 15.83 19.88 10.95
N SER A 378 15.43 20.89 10.17
CA SER A 378 15.28 22.26 10.68
C SER A 378 14.19 23.04 9.97
N PHE A 379 13.67 24.07 10.64
CA PHE A 379 12.79 25.05 10.05
C PHE A 379 13.53 26.37 9.80
N GLY A 380 13.26 27.02 8.67
CA GLY A 380 13.81 28.35 8.39
C GLY A 380 13.07 29.08 7.29
N ALA A 381 13.51 30.31 7.00
CA ALA A 381 13.00 31.05 5.85
C ALA A 381 13.42 30.37 4.54
N GLY A 382 12.57 30.48 3.52
CA GLY A 382 12.85 30.04 2.15
C GLY A 382 14.14 30.68 1.58
N PRO A 383 14.79 30.06 0.57
CA PRO A 383 15.91 30.67 -0.13
C PRO A 383 15.52 32.05 -0.66
N ALA A 384 16.26 33.08 -0.26
CA ALA A 384 15.99 34.47 -0.62
C ALA A 384 16.30 34.70 -2.11
N GLU A 385 15.32 34.50 -2.99
CA GLU A 385 15.24 35.12 -4.33
C GLU A 385 13.95 34.80 -5.09
N ARG A 386 13.20 33.73 -4.74
CA ARG A 386 11.93 33.36 -5.44
C ARG A 386 10.77 32.87 -4.56
N ILE A 387 11.05 32.36 -3.37
CA ILE A 387 10.07 31.69 -2.51
C ILE A 387 9.66 32.67 -1.41
N GLY A 388 8.36 32.83 -1.13
CA GLY A 388 7.81 33.90 -0.27
C GLY A 388 8.29 33.89 1.20
N ARG A 389 7.73 34.77 2.04
CA ARG A 389 8.12 34.97 3.47
C ARG A 389 7.72 33.80 4.43
N GLY A 390 7.51 32.59 3.91
CA GLY A 390 7.07 31.41 4.68
C GLY A 390 8.18 30.69 5.45
N ARG A 391 7.79 29.94 6.49
CA ARG A 391 8.67 29.00 7.22
C ARG A 391 8.64 27.66 6.50
N HIS A 392 9.79 27.11 6.12
CA HIS A 392 9.90 25.83 5.42
C HIS A 392 10.74 24.83 6.20
N PHE A 393 10.51 23.55 5.95
CA PHE A 393 11.20 22.42 6.54
C PHE A 393 12.37 22.00 5.65
N TYR A 394 13.53 21.83 6.25
CA TYR A 394 14.80 21.50 5.61
C TYR A 394 15.34 20.19 6.15
N ARG A 395 15.98 19.43 5.27
CA ARG A 395 16.78 18.26 5.63
C ARG A 395 18.21 18.51 5.17
N THR A 396 19.12 18.56 6.13
CA THR A 396 20.55 18.61 5.86
C THR A 396 21.13 17.20 5.91
N ASP A 397 21.68 16.72 4.80
CA ASP A 397 22.47 15.48 4.72
C ASP A 397 23.94 15.79 4.99
N LEU A 398 24.46 15.27 6.10
CA LEU A 398 25.83 15.56 6.53
C LEU A 398 26.90 14.69 5.84
N VAL A 399 26.49 13.66 5.09
CA VAL A 399 27.41 12.83 4.28
C VAL A 399 27.61 13.48 2.90
N GLU A 400 26.51 13.89 2.27
CA GLU A 400 26.53 14.53 0.94
C GLU A 400 26.76 16.06 1.00
N ALA A 401 26.72 16.65 2.21
CA ALA A 401 26.77 18.09 2.45
C ALA A 401 25.67 18.87 1.70
N ASP A 402 24.47 18.27 1.61
CA ASP A 402 23.30 18.82 0.93
C ASP A 402 22.31 19.41 1.95
N ASP A 403 21.92 20.69 1.80
CA ASP A 403 20.85 21.33 2.60
C ASP A 403 19.61 21.54 1.74
N ALA A 404 18.75 20.53 1.70
CA ALA A 404 17.59 20.52 0.81
C ALA A 404 16.35 21.05 1.53
N CYS A 405 15.67 22.02 0.92
CA CYS A 405 14.33 22.41 1.35
C CYS A 405 13.32 21.32 0.95
N VAL A 406 12.70 20.68 1.94
CA VAL A 406 11.75 19.58 1.72
C VAL A 406 10.34 20.10 1.50
N THR A 407 9.96 21.23 2.09
CA THR A 407 8.62 21.84 1.87
C THR A 407 8.69 23.09 1.02
N CYS A 408 9.65 23.16 0.09
CA CYS A 408 9.67 24.19 -0.94
C CYS A 408 9.00 23.65 -2.23
N PRO A 409 8.13 24.43 -2.88
CA PRO A 409 7.57 24.10 -4.18
C PRO A 409 8.65 23.96 -5.25
N ALA A 410 8.44 23.06 -6.21
CA ALA A 410 9.42 22.79 -7.27
C ALA A 410 9.45 23.87 -8.38
N ASP A 411 8.36 24.60 -8.57
CA ASP A 411 8.20 25.65 -9.56
C ASP A 411 8.62 27.04 -9.06
N GLY A 412 8.80 27.19 -7.74
CA GLY A 412 9.38 28.38 -7.11
C GLY A 412 8.46 29.59 -7.02
N ASP A 413 7.17 29.47 -7.34
CA ASP A 413 6.21 30.59 -7.38
C ASP A 413 5.20 30.59 -6.21
N HIS A 414 5.27 29.64 -5.27
CA HIS A 414 4.36 29.61 -4.10
C HIS A 414 4.95 30.33 -2.88
N HIS A 415 4.09 30.95 -2.08
CA HIS A 415 4.48 31.99 -1.12
C HIS A 415 4.30 31.66 0.38
N GLY A 416 3.68 30.54 0.77
CA GLY A 416 3.51 30.22 2.20
C GLY A 416 4.26 29.00 2.72
N GLY A 417 4.16 28.84 4.04
CA GLY A 417 5.01 27.98 4.83
C GLY A 417 4.39 26.62 5.16
N ALA A 418 5.22 25.73 5.70
CA ALA A 418 4.81 24.46 6.27
C ALA A 418 4.94 24.50 7.81
N ALA A 419 3.97 23.92 8.50
CA ALA A 419 3.96 23.70 9.94
C ALA A 419 3.92 22.19 10.25
N ASP A 420 4.27 21.84 11.49
CA ASP A 420 4.13 20.50 12.08
C ASP A 420 4.61 19.36 11.18
N ALA A 421 5.76 19.56 10.52
CA ALA A 421 6.35 18.57 9.64
C ALA A 421 6.89 17.39 10.45
N VAL A 422 6.40 16.18 10.14
CA VAL A 422 6.81 14.91 10.74
C VAL A 422 7.48 14.04 9.69
N VAL A 423 8.65 13.51 10.03
CA VAL A 423 9.43 12.63 9.15
C VAL A 423 9.25 11.19 9.55
N SER A 424 9.13 10.30 8.57
CA SER A 424 8.99 8.87 8.81
C SER A 424 10.25 8.29 9.45
N ALA A 425 10.12 7.18 10.18
CA ALA A 425 11.26 6.54 10.86
C ALA A 425 12.39 6.12 9.90
N ASP A 426 12.07 5.79 8.64
CA ASP A 426 13.02 5.48 7.57
C ASP A 426 13.65 6.72 6.91
N GLY A 427 13.18 7.93 7.25
CA GLY A 427 13.67 9.19 6.71
C GLY A 427 13.31 9.45 5.25
N HIS A 428 12.37 8.69 4.66
CA HIS A 428 12.00 8.81 3.24
C HIS A 428 10.76 9.67 2.97
N TRP A 429 9.94 9.93 3.98
CA TRP A 429 8.68 10.66 3.83
C TRP A 429 8.59 11.80 4.85
N VAL A 430 7.91 12.87 4.46
CA VAL A 430 7.51 13.95 5.36
C VAL A 430 6.02 14.23 5.18
N ALA A 431 5.27 14.21 6.27
CA ALA A 431 3.92 14.77 6.32
C ALA A 431 3.98 16.17 6.93
N PHE A 432 3.21 17.13 6.43
CA PHE A 432 3.24 18.50 6.92
C PHE A 432 1.91 19.21 6.71
N GLU A 433 1.65 20.22 7.52
CA GLU A 433 0.51 21.11 7.39
C GLU A 433 0.87 22.34 6.54
N SER A 434 -0.06 22.79 5.68
CA SER A 434 0.07 24.05 4.94
C SER A 434 -1.32 24.64 4.64
N ASP A 435 -1.45 25.97 4.74
CA ASP A 435 -2.66 26.74 4.43
C ASP A 435 -2.69 27.30 3.00
N GLN A 436 -1.68 26.95 2.20
CA GLN A 436 -1.46 27.48 0.87
C GLN A 436 -2.25 26.74 -0.20
N ASP A 437 -2.97 27.49 -1.02
CA ASP A 437 -3.58 26.97 -2.24
C ASP A 437 -2.52 26.62 -3.30
N GLY A 438 -2.82 25.63 -4.14
CA GLY A 438 -2.06 25.34 -5.36
C GLY A 438 -0.89 24.37 -5.23
N TRP A 439 -0.58 23.85 -4.03
CA TRP A 439 0.38 22.74 -3.86
C TRP A 439 0.05 21.54 -4.76
N VAL A 440 -1.25 21.28 -4.91
CA VAL A 440 -1.83 20.36 -5.88
C VAL A 440 -2.98 21.06 -6.59
N ALA A 441 -3.30 20.66 -7.83
CA ALA A 441 -4.38 21.27 -8.60
C ALA A 441 -5.77 21.20 -7.92
N ASP A 442 -5.89 20.29 -6.96
CA ASP A 442 -7.10 19.99 -6.20
C ASP A 442 -7.18 20.70 -4.84
N ASP A 443 -6.24 21.60 -4.53
CA ASP A 443 -6.23 22.41 -3.31
C ASP A 443 -6.45 23.90 -3.61
N ARG A 444 -7.59 24.44 -3.13
CA ARG A 444 -8.10 25.81 -3.45
C ARG A 444 -8.95 26.43 -2.33
N ASN A 445 -8.89 25.90 -1.12
CA ASN A 445 -9.82 26.28 -0.04
C ASN A 445 -9.22 27.31 0.95
N SER A 446 -7.94 27.67 0.80
CA SER A 446 -7.13 28.49 1.70
C SER A 446 -7.17 28.02 3.17
N ALA A 447 -7.53 26.75 3.40
CA ALA A 447 -7.57 26.13 4.72
C ALA A 447 -6.27 25.36 4.96
N ALA A 448 -5.89 25.20 6.22
CA ALA A 448 -4.78 24.31 6.57
C ALA A 448 -5.13 22.87 6.16
N ASP A 449 -4.24 22.25 5.40
CA ASP A 449 -4.40 20.90 4.88
C ASP A 449 -3.13 20.08 5.09
N ILE A 450 -3.29 18.76 5.12
CA ILE A 450 -2.21 17.80 5.33
C ILE A 450 -1.66 17.36 3.99
N PHE A 451 -0.35 17.51 3.83
CA PHE A 451 0.39 17.09 2.66
C PHE A 451 1.40 16.02 3.01
N LEU A 452 1.62 15.10 2.08
CA LEU A 452 2.68 14.09 2.17
C LEU A 452 3.62 14.26 0.99
N ARG A 453 4.92 14.27 1.28
CA ARG A 453 5.96 14.34 0.26
C ARG A 453 7.03 13.31 0.53
N ARG A 454 7.48 12.66 -0.55
CA ARG A 454 8.69 11.84 -0.51
C ARG A 454 9.92 12.74 -0.51
N ILE A 455 10.83 12.54 0.44
CA ILE A 455 12.04 13.34 0.54
C ILE A 455 12.96 13.01 -0.64
N GLY A 456 13.34 14.03 -1.41
CA GLY A 456 14.08 13.90 -2.67
C GLY A 456 13.19 13.87 -3.93
N SER A 457 11.87 13.75 -3.78
CA SER A 457 10.90 13.94 -4.87
C SER A 457 10.41 15.38 -4.95
N ALA A 458 9.91 15.80 -6.11
CA ALA A 458 9.15 17.04 -6.30
C ALA A 458 7.64 16.86 -6.09
N GLU A 459 7.15 15.62 -6.03
CA GLU A 459 5.73 15.29 -5.91
C GLU A 459 5.23 15.50 -4.48
N VAL A 460 4.13 16.23 -4.34
CA VAL A 460 3.41 16.47 -3.09
C VAL A 460 2.00 15.93 -3.26
N ARG A 461 1.48 15.25 -2.24
CA ARG A 461 0.14 14.66 -2.22
C ARG A 461 -0.70 15.34 -1.15
N LEU A 462 -1.93 15.72 -1.48
CA LEU A 462 -2.93 16.16 -0.52
C LEU A 462 -3.56 14.93 0.17
N ILE A 463 -3.38 14.84 1.49
CA ILE A 463 -3.81 13.70 2.33
C ILE A 463 -5.17 13.97 2.97
N SER A 464 -5.38 15.18 3.50
CA SER A 464 -6.73 15.63 3.83
C SER A 464 -7.43 15.92 2.51
N ARG A 465 -8.07 14.92 1.93
CA ARG A 465 -8.81 15.07 0.66
C ARG A 465 -10.27 14.69 0.87
N ALA A 466 -11.15 15.36 0.15
CA ALA A 466 -12.56 15.02 0.18
C ALA A 466 -12.78 13.59 -0.34
N PHE A 467 -13.69 12.88 0.33
CA PHE A 467 -14.31 11.67 -0.15
C PHE A 467 -15.13 11.99 -1.40
N ALA A 468 -14.64 11.50 -2.54
CA ALA A 468 -15.35 11.57 -3.81
C ALA A 468 -16.11 10.26 -4.03
N ALA A 469 -17.38 10.23 -3.65
CA ALA A 469 -18.26 9.11 -4.01
C ALA A 469 -18.29 8.96 -5.55
N GLY A 470 -17.73 7.86 -6.05
CA GLY A 470 -17.85 7.46 -7.44
C GLY A 470 -16.95 8.18 -8.45
N PHE A 471 -15.81 8.75 -8.09
CA PHE A 471 -14.70 8.89 -9.06
C PHE A 471 -13.35 8.87 -8.33
N PRO A 472 -12.57 7.79 -8.46
CA PRO A 472 -11.25 7.75 -7.85
C PRO A 472 -10.27 8.64 -8.62
N ALA A 473 -9.67 9.62 -7.94
CA ALA A 473 -8.64 10.45 -8.55
C ALA A 473 -7.41 9.57 -8.86
N PRO A 474 -6.86 9.60 -10.08
CA PRO A 474 -5.70 8.80 -10.44
C PRO A 474 -4.43 9.32 -9.77
N VAL A 475 -3.71 8.43 -9.09
CA VAL A 475 -2.34 8.67 -8.63
C VAL A 475 -1.41 8.53 -9.83
N THR A 476 -0.56 9.54 -10.06
CA THR A 476 0.35 9.59 -11.21
C THR A 476 1.77 9.27 -10.76
N TYR A 477 2.44 8.31 -11.42
CA TYR A 477 3.86 8.04 -11.18
C TYR A 477 4.72 8.79 -12.19
N GLY A 478 5.41 9.82 -11.72
CA GLY A 478 6.33 10.62 -12.52
C GLY A 478 7.61 9.86 -12.90
N HIS A 479 8.28 10.29 -13.97
CA HIS A 479 9.55 9.72 -14.41
C HIS A 479 10.67 9.95 -13.37
N PRO A 480 11.43 8.91 -12.96
CA PRO A 480 12.66 9.13 -12.23
C PRO A 480 13.68 9.87 -13.12
N ARG A 481 14.25 10.98 -12.59
CA ARG A 481 15.24 11.82 -13.29
C ARG A 481 16.49 11.07 -13.76
N SER A 482 16.73 9.85 -13.29
CA SER A 482 17.96 9.07 -13.48
C SER A 482 18.04 8.21 -14.74
N PHE A 483 17.01 8.16 -15.61
CA PHE A 483 17.00 7.25 -16.77
C PHE A 483 17.11 7.91 -18.16
N HIS A 484 17.45 9.20 -18.26
CA HIS A 484 17.40 9.92 -19.54
C HIS A 484 18.77 10.19 -20.21
N GLY A 485 18.82 9.87 -21.52
CA GLY A 485 19.58 10.64 -22.51
C GLY A 485 18.66 11.67 -23.21
N PRO A 486 19.21 12.71 -23.86
CA PRO A 486 18.48 13.94 -24.20
C PRO A 486 17.39 13.84 -25.30
N THR A 487 17.09 12.68 -25.89
CA THR A 487 16.20 12.59 -27.08
C THR A 487 15.28 11.37 -27.20
N SER A 488 15.14 10.50 -26.20
CA SER A 488 14.36 9.25 -26.36
C SER A 488 12.92 9.33 -25.85
N ARG A 489 11.95 9.00 -26.72
CA ARG A 489 10.54 8.70 -26.40
C ARG A 489 10.50 7.36 -25.65
N VAL A 490 10.44 7.41 -24.32
CA VAL A 490 10.35 6.19 -23.48
C VAL A 490 8.88 5.80 -23.34
N GLU A 491 8.50 4.64 -23.87
CA GLU A 491 7.17 4.05 -23.64
C GLU A 491 7.18 3.26 -22.33
N TRP A 492 6.16 3.44 -21.48
CA TRP A 492 6.04 2.75 -20.19
C TRP A 492 4.73 1.98 -20.17
N LEU A 493 4.78 0.73 -20.63
CA LEU A 493 3.56 -0.08 -20.80
C LEU A 493 3.39 -1.01 -19.59
N PRO A 494 2.33 -0.88 -18.78
CA PRO A 494 2.06 -1.83 -17.72
C PRO A 494 1.79 -3.22 -18.31
N ARG A 495 2.43 -4.24 -17.72
CA ARG A 495 2.36 -5.64 -18.17
C ARG A 495 1.74 -6.58 -17.15
N ALA A 496 1.97 -6.31 -15.88
CA ALA A 496 1.41 -7.08 -14.77
C ALA A 496 1.32 -6.19 -13.54
N VAL A 497 0.38 -6.50 -12.64
CA VAL A 497 0.20 -5.86 -11.35
C VAL A 497 0.22 -6.96 -10.30
N SER A 498 0.85 -6.72 -9.15
CA SER A 498 0.84 -7.66 -8.04
C SER A 498 -0.58 -7.86 -7.52
N ALA A 499 -0.83 -8.97 -6.82
CA ALA A 499 -2.17 -9.32 -6.35
C ALA A 499 -2.77 -8.23 -5.43
N ASP A 500 -1.93 -7.57 -4.63
CA ASP A 500 -2.26 -6.49 -3.69
C ASP A 500 -2.37 -5.09 -4.34
N GLY A 501 -2.11 -4.98 -5.65
CA GLY A 501 -2.14 -3.70 -6.35
C GLY A 501 -1.06 -2.69 -5.93
N ARG A 502 -0.06 -3.12 -5.16
CA ARG A 502 1.07 -2.27 -4.75
C ARG A 502 2.14 -2.19 -5.82
N HIS A 503 2.45 -3.27 -6.51
CA HIS A 503 3.55 -3.32 -7.46
C HIS A 503 3.04 -3.45 -8.90
N ALA A 504 3.71 -2.81 -9.85
CA ALA A 504 3.43 -2.94 -11.28
C ALA A 504 4.70 -3.21 -12.07
N ILE A 505 4.65 -4.13 -13.03
CA ILE A 505 5.74 -4.36 -13.99
C ILE A 505 5.49 -3.48 -15.21
N LEU A 506 6.50 -2.70 -15.57
CA LEU A 506 6.52 -1.82 -16.73
C LEU A 506 7.52 -2.34 -17.76
N LEU A 507 7.15 -2.25 -19.04
CA LEU A 507 8.06 -2.41 -20.16
C LEU A 507 8.59 -1.01 -20.56
N THR A 508 9.91 -0.84 -20.60
CA THR A 508 10.59 0.43 -20.89
C THR A 508 11.81 0.24 -21.80
N GLN A 509 12.34 1.31 -22.41
CA GLN A 509 13.55 1.23 -23.27
C GLN A 509 14.83 1.23 -22.42
N SER A 510 15.85 0.49 -22.85
CA SER A 510 17.13 0.41 -22.15
C SER A 510 17.95 1.72 -22.25
N PRO A 511 18.64 2.14 -21.18
CA PRO A 511 19.44 3.37 -21.20
C PRO A 511 20.59 3.26 -22.21
N GLY A 512 20.82 4.30 -23.01
CA GLY A 512 21.93 4.37 -23.96
C GLY A 512 21.80 3.50 -25.21
N THR A 513 20.79 2.62 -25.32
CA THR A 513 20.50 1.81 -26.51
C THR A 513 19.01 1.91 -26.89
N PRO A 514 18.59 2.94 -27.65
CA PRO A 514 17.18 3.23 -27.97
C PRO A 514 16.40 2.13 -28.74
N SER A 515 17.02 0.98 -28.99
CA SER A 515 16.45 -0.15 -29.74
C SER A 515 16.35 -1.44 -28.92
N SER A 516 16.60 -1.41 -27.61
CA SER A 516 16.39 -2.56 -26.72
C SER A 516 15.38 -2.24 -25.62
N TRP A 517 14.56 -3.24 -25.25
CA TRP A 517 13.52 -3.14 -24.24
C TRP A 517 13.99 -3.81 -22.94
N GLN A 518 13.47 -3.37 -21.80
CA GLN A 518 13.74 -3.88 -20.45
C GLN A 518 12.47 -3.86 -19.59
N PHE A 519 12.41 -4.72 -18.58
CA PHE A 519 11.38 -4.66 -17.54
C PHE A 519 11.87 -3.84 -16.34
N ALA A 520 10.96 -3.11 -15.72
CA ALA A 520 11.14 -2.43 -14.44
C ALA A 520 9.92 -2.69 -13.55
N ALA A 521 10.11 -2.75 -12.24
CA ALA A 521 9.05 -2.87 -11.26
C ALA A 521 8.84 -1.52 -10.57
N VAL A 522 7.59 -1.10 -10.43
CA VAL A 522 7.19 0.10 -9.68
C VAL A 522 6.58 -0.34 -8.37
N ASP A 523 7.00 0.29 -7.28
CA ASP A 523 6.31 0.22 -5.99
C ASP A 523 5.42 1.46 -5.84
N ALA A 524 4.10 1.25 -5.81
CA ALA A 524 3.10 2.30 -5.67
C ALA A 524 3.21 3.06 -4.35
N LEU A 525 3.71 2.40 -3.31
CA LEU A 525 3.89 2.97 -1.99
C LEU A 525 5.11 3.87 -1.96
N LEU A 526 6.26 3.34 -2.38
CA LEU A 526 7.52 4.06 -2.34
C LEU A 526 7.68 5.04 -3.51
N GLY A 527 6.89 4.90 -4.57
CA GLY A 527 7.10 5.60 -5.85
C GLY A 527 8.47 5.28 -6.45
N THR A 528 9.06 4.13 -6.09
CA THR A 528 10.35 3.68 -6.60
C THR A 528 10.16 2.88 -7.86
N VAL A 529 11.09 3.05 -8.80
CA VAL A 529 11.20 2.20 -9.99
C VAL A 529 12.50 1.41 -9.89
N THR A 530 12.38 0.09 -9.76
CA THR A 530 13.49 -0.85 -9.65
C THR A 530 13.68 -1.58 -10.99
N PRO A 531 14.87 -1.54 -11.59
CA PRO A 531 15.16 -2.32 -12.79
C PRO A 531 15.00 -3.83 -12.53
N VAL A 532 14.34 -4.54 -13.46
CA VAL A 532 14.15 -5.99 -13.38
C VAL A 532 15.16 -6.71 -14.29
N THR A 533 15.26 -6.32 -15.55
CA THR A 533 16.19 -6.96 -16.50
C THR A 533 17.55 -6.27 -16.49
N VAL A 534 18.29 -6.48 -15.39
CA VAL A 534 19.68 -6.01 -15.23
C VAL A 534 20.61 -7.18 -14.92
N THR A 535 21.86 -7.02 -15.33
CA THR A 535 22.96 -7.95 -15.08
C THR A 535 23.35 -7.94 -13.58
N PRO A 536 24.12 -8.94 -13.10
CA PRO A 536 24.52 -9.02 -11.68
C PRO A 536 25.29 -7.80 -11.15
N ASP A 537 25.99 -7.07 -12.00
CA ASP A 537 26.69 -5.81 -11.71
C ASP A 537 25.78 -4.57 -11.80
N GLY A 538 24.47 -4.76 -12.01
CA GLY A 538 23.46 -3.71 -12.02
C GLY A 538 23.35 -2.94 -13.34
N MET A 539 24.05 -3.39 -14.39
CA MET A 539 23.98 -2.76 -15.70
C MET A 539 22.72 -3.21 -16.47
N PRO A 540 22.16 -2.36 -17.35
CA PRO A 540 21.09 -2.78 -18.24
C PRO A 540 21.51 -3.98 -19.08
N GLN A 541 20.58 -4.92 -19.33
CA GLN A 541 20.85 -6.04 -20.24
C GLN A 541 21.29 -5.54 -21.63
N GLU A 542 22.09 -6.36 -22.34
CA GLU A 542 22.47 -6.08 -23.72
C GLU A 542 21.28 -6.27 -24.70
N ARG A 543 21.52 -6.09 -26.00
CA ARG A 543 20.51 -6.30 -27.06
C ARG A 543 20.02 -7.76 -27.03
N GLY A 544 18.83 -8.00 -26.47
CA GLY A 544 18.18 -9.31 -26.40
C GLY A 544 16.66 -9.19 -26.49
N GLU A 545 16.01 -10.21 -27.07
CA GLU A 545 14.55 -10.32 -27.01
C GLU A 545 14.13 -10.61 -25.57
N ILE A 546 13.15 -9.86 -25.06
CA ILE A 546 12.48 -10.15 -23.80
C ILE A 546 11.03 -10.51 -24.06
N ALA A 547 10.52 -11.45 -23.27
CA ALA A 547 9.14 -11.89 -23.31
C ALA A 547 8.58 -11.96 -21.89
N SER A 548 7.26 -11.71 -21.76
CA SER A 548 6.39 -11.88 -20.59
C SER A 548 7.06 -11.78 -19.20
N ALA A 549 6.65 -10.82 -18.39
CA ALA A 549 7.02 -10.74 -16.98
C ALA A 549 5.77 -10.82 -16.10
N GLN A 550 5.86 -11.53 -14.98
CA GLN A 550 4.79 -11.69 -13.99
C GLN A 550 5.38 -11.62 -12.58
N PHE A 551 4.60 -11.09 -11.64
CA PHE A 551 4.98 -11.17 -10.22
C PHE A 551 4.78 -12.59 -9.70
N ALA A 552 5.69 -13.01 -8.82
CA ALA A 552 5.45 -14.07 -7.86
C ALA A 552 5.22 -13.43 -6.49
N GLU A 553 4.42 -14.09 -5.64
CA GLU A 553 4.16 -13.66 -4.26
C GLU A 553 3.51 -12.25 -4.19
N ASP A 554 3.81 -11.47 -3.14
CA ASP A 554 3.31 -10.11 -2.86
C ASP A 554 3.97 -9.00 -3.72
N GLY A 555 4.57 -9.37 -4.85
CA GLY A 555 5.25 -8.44 -5.76
C GLY A 555 6.73 -8.21 -5.43
N THR A 556 7.29 -8.94 -4.47
CA THR A 556 8.72 -8.92 -4.14
C THR A 556 9.60 -9.68 -5.13
N VAL A 557 9.02 -10.60 -5.92
CA VAL A 557 9.75 -11.39 -6.92
C VAL A 557 9.12 -11.22 -8.29
N VAL A 558 9.95 -11.06 -9.32
CA VAL A 558 9.51 -10.99 -10.73
C VAL A 558 10.08 -12.16 -11.52
N VAL A 559 9.20 -12.92 -12.17
CA VAL A 559 9.56 -13.97 -13.13
C VAL A 559 9.43 -13.41 -14.54
N PHE A 560 10.46 -13.58 -15.38
CA PHE A 560 10.49 -13.04 -16.74
C PHE A 560 11.30 -13.94 -17.68
N ALA A 561 11.17 -13.72 -18.99
CA ALA A 561 12.01 -14.39 -19.99
C ALA A 561 12.92 -13.40 -20.73
N SER A 562 14.19 -13.76 -20.91
CA SER A 562 15.18 -12.96 -21.65
C SER A 562 16.11 -13.85 -22.46
N ALA A 563 16.52 -13.39 -23.64
CA ALA A 563 17.56 -14.03 -24.46
C ALA A 563 18.98 -13.45 -24.21
N SER A 564 19.13 -12.57 -23.22
CA SER A 564 20.39 -11.89 -22.94
C SER A 564 21.40 -12.82 -22.26
N PRO A 565 22.62 -12.99 -22.81
CA PRO A 565 23.64 -13.92 -22.29
C PRO A 565 24.42 -13.37 -21.09
N THR A 566 23.88 -12.39 -20.38
CA THR A 566 24.55 -11.67 -19.29
C THR A 566 23.69 -11.56 -18.03
N MET A 567 22.51 -12.18 -18.02
CA MET A 567 21.57 -12.09 -16.89
C MET A 567 22.08 -12.81 -15.64
N VAL A 568 22.81 -13.91 -15.80
CA VAL A 568 23.45 -14.67 -14.72
C VAL A 568 24.81 -15.19 -15.18
N GLU A 569 25.70 -15.46 -14.24
CA GLU A 569 27.00 -16.10 -14.53
C GLU A 569 26.78 -17.53 -15.07
N GLY A 570 27.28 -17.81 -16.28
CA GLY A 570 27.15 -19.12 -16.94
C GLY A 570 26.04 -19.22 -18.00
N ASP A 571 25.31 -18.14 -18.28
CA ASP A 571 24.32 -18.06 -19.36
C ASP A 571 24.94 -17.57 -20.68
N ALA A 572 25.62 -18.44 -21.42
CA ALA A 572 26.28 -18.07 -22.68
C ALA A 572 25.52 -18.55 -23.94
N ASN A 573 24.32 -19.11 -23.78
CA ASN A 573 23.63 -19.86 -24.84
C ASN A 573 22.92 -18.95 -25.88
N ARG A 574 22.70 -17.66 -25.55
CA ARG A 574 21.90 -16.70 -26.35
C ARG A 574 20.50 -17.20 -26.71
N ALA A 575 19.96 -18.13 -25.95
CA ALA A 575 18.60 -18.63 -26.09
C ALA A 575 17.68 -17.86 -25.13
N MET A 576 16.38 -17.82 -25.43
CA MET A 576 15.39 -17.28 -24.48
C MET A 576 15.35 -18.17 -23.25
N ASP A 577 15.65 -17.65 -22.07
CA ASP A 577 15.63 -18.37 -20.81
C ASP A 577 14.67 -17.72 -19.81
N VAL A 578 14.19 -18.49 -18.84
CA VAL A 578 13.29 -18.04 -17.79
C VAL A 578 14.09 -17.73 -16.55
N PHE A 579 13.88 -16.54 -15.99
CA PHE A 579 14.56 -16.03 -14.81
C PHE A 579 13.55 -15.65 -13.73
N GLU A 580 14.00 -15.67 -12.48
CA GLU A 580 13.38 -14.96 -11.38
C GLU A 580 14.34 -13.90 -10.84
N ARG A 581 13.81 -12.75 -10.44
CA ARG A 581 14.56 -11.71 -9.73
C ARG A 581 13.85 -11.34 -8.45
N ASP A 582 14.60 -11.40 -7.36
CA ASP A 582 14.19 -10.88 -6.06
C ASP A 582 14.48 -9.38 -6.02
N LEU A 583 13.44 -8.57 -5.77
CA LEU A 583 13.53 -7.12 -5.76
C LEU A 583 14.04 -6.55 -4.43
N VAL A 584 14.09 -7.37 -3.38
CA VAL A 584 14.55 -6.97 -2.04
C VAL A 584 16.06 -7.04 -1.97
N ASP A 585 16.66 -8.16 -2.37
CA ASP A 585 18.11 -8.36 -2.37
C ASP A 585 18.79 -8.08 -3.73
N GLY A 586 18.00 -7.93 -4.79
CA GLY A 586 18.48 -7.65 -6.15
C GLY A 586 19.05 -8.85 -6.90
N THR A 587 18.87 -10.08 -6.38
CA THR A 587 19.43 -11.30 -6.97
C THR A 587 18.61 -11.81 -8.16
N THR A 588 19.29 -12.21 -9.23
CA THR A 588 18.69 -12.86 -10.41
C THR A 588 19.10 -14.33 -10.46
N ARG A 589 18.16 -15.24 -10.73
CA ARG A 589 18.40 -16.69 -10.89
C ARG A 589 17.71 -17.21 -12.15
N VAL A 590 18.32 -18.20 -12.81
CA VAL A 590 17.73 -18.90 -13.96
C VAL A 590 16.88 -20.09 -13.49
N LEU A 591 15.63 -20.16 -13.97
CA LEU A 591 14.70 -21.26 -13.71
C LEU A 591 14.76 -22.36 -14.78
N SER A 592 15.09 -21.99 -16.03
CA SER A 592 15.35 -22.93 -17.12
C SER A 592 16.78 -23.50 -17.08
N ALA A 593 17.23 -23.92 -15.90
CA ALA A 593 18.58 -24.44 -15.68
C ALA A 593 18.73 -25.92 -16.04
N THR A 594 19.96 -26.35 -16.36
CA THR A 594 20.27 -27.79 -16.41
C THR A 594 20.10 -28.42 -15.03
N ALA A 595 19.50 -29.60 -14.96
CA ALA A 595 19.16 -30.28 -13.71
C ALA A 595 20.38 -30.37 -12.77
N GLY A 596 20.20 -29.89 -11.54
CA GLY A 596 21.26 -29.87 -10.51
C GLY A 596 22.34 -28.80 -10.70
N THR A 597 22.20 -27.88 -11.67
CA THR A 597 23.16 -26.79 -11.90
C THR A 597 22.50 -25.41 -11.86
N VAL A 598 23.33 -24.35 -11.90
CA VAL A 598 22.90 -22.94 -12.02
C VAL A 598 23.08 -22.39 -13.44
N THR A 599 23.38 -23.25 -14.41
CA THR A 599 23.67 -22.86 -15.79
C THR A 599 22.42 -23.01 -16.66
N ALA A 600 22.12 -21.99 -17.46
CA ALA A 600 21.02 -22.03 -18.42
C ALA A 600 21.12 -23.26 -19.34
N ALA A 601 19.97 -23.85 -19.66
CA ALA A 601 19.94 -25.06 -20.47
C ALA A 601 20.22 -24.76 -21.96
N HIS A 602 20.74 -25.74 -22.72
CA HIS A 602 21.23 -25.52 -24.10
C HIS A 602 20.17 -25.12 -25.14
N ARG A 603 18.87 -25.21 -24.80
CA ARG A 603 17.72 -24.76 -25.59
C ARG A 603 16.73 -24.16 -24.60
N GLY A 604 16.66 -22.84 -24.51
CA GLY A 604 16.07 -22.16 -23.36
C GLY A 604 14.55 -22.34 -23.16
N GLY A 605 13.97 -21.56 -22.25
CA GLY A 605 12.55 -21.57 -21.90
C GLY A 605 11.81 -20.28 -22.27
N PHE A 606 10.55 -20.39 -22.68
CA PHE A 606 9.70 -19.25 -23.04
C PHE A 606 8.28 -19.38 -22.49
N GLY A 607 7.57 -18.24 -22.44
CA GLY A 607 6.19 -18.11 -21.97
C GLY A 607 5.99 -18.51 -20.50
N PRO A 608 6.79 -18.03 -19.53
CA PRO A 608 6.59 -18.33 -18.12
C PRO A 608 5.23 -17.80 -17.63
N VAL A 609 4.53 -18.64 -16.88
CA VAL A 609 3.35 -18.28 -16.10
C VAL A 609 3.56 -18.68 -14.64
N VAL A 610 3.15 -17.81 -13.73
CA VAL A 610 3.33 -18.00 -12.28
C VAL A 610 1.99 -18.42 -11.67
N SER A 611 2.02 -19.39 -10.76
CA SER A 611 0.83 -19.75 -10.00
C SER A 611 0.43 -18.60 -9.07
N PRO A 612 -0.87 -18.40 -8.75
CA PRO A 612 -1.34 -17.34 -7.85
C PRO A 612 -0.64 -17.28 -6.49
N THR A 613 -0.18 -18.41 -5.94
CA THR A 613 0.60 -18.46 -4.69
C THR A 613 2.06 -18.05 -4.83
N GLY A 614 2.54 -17.79 -6.05
CA GLY A 614 3.95 -17.59 -6.35
C GLY A 614 4.81 -18.86 -6.30
N ARG A 615 4.33 -19.99 -5.78
CA ARG A 615 5.15 -21.19 -5.57
C ARG A 615 5.61 -21.86 -6.87
N HIS A 616 4.72 -22.00 -7.84
CA HIS A 616 5.00 -22.74 -9.06
C HIS A 616 5.18 -21.81 -10.26
N VAL A 617 6.16 -22.11 -11.11
CA VAL A 617 6.37 -21.45 -12.40
C VAL A 617 6.29 -22.49 -13.50
N ALA A 618 5.32 -22.35 -14.41
CA ALA A 618 5.21 -23.20 -15.58
C ALA A 618 5.78 -22.48 -16.81
N PHE A 619 6.53 -23.20 -17.65
CA PHE A 619 7.12 -22.64 -18.86
C PHE A 619 7.32 -23.73 -19.92
N VAL A 620 7.51 -23.31 -21.17
CA VAL A 620 7.78 -24.22 -22.29
C VAL A 620 9.28 -24.23 -22.58
N SER A 621 9.87 -25.40 -22.78
CA SER A 621 11.26 -25.50 -23.23
C SER A 621 11.49 -26.71 -24.15
N GLN A 622 12.50 -26.59 -25.02
CA GLN A 622 13.00 -27.66 -25.89
C GLN A 622 14.26 -28.33 -25.34
N SER A 623 14.74 -27.93 -24.15
CA SER A 623 15.92 -28.55 -23.56
C SER A 623 15.64 -29.97 -23.11
N SER A 624 16.58 -30.85 -23.42
CA SER A 624 16.67 -32.23 -22.92
C SER A 624 17.35 -32.36 -21.54
N THR A 625 17.86 -31.26 -20.97
CA THR A 625 18.71 -31.26 -19.76
C THR A 625 18.04 -30.65 -18.51
N LEU A 626 16.78 -30.23 -18.59
CA LEU A 626 16.05 -29.60 -17.47
C LEU A 626 15.67 -30.58 -16.34
N THR A 627 15.75 -31.88 -16.59
CA THR A 627 15.41 -32.94 -15.63
C THR A 627 16.45 -34.05 -15.68
N ASP A 628 16.57 -34.84 -14.62
CA ASP A 628 17.51 -35.98 -14.52
C ASP A 628 17.29 -37.07 -15.58
N THR A 629 16.10 -37.10 -16.20
CA THR A 629 15.79 -37.96 -17.34
C THR A 629 15.87 -37.18 -18.64
N ALA A 630 16.65 -37.67 -19.62
CA ALA A 630 16.74 -37.04 -20.94
C ALA A 630 15.35 -36.90 -21.59
N ALA A 631 15.00 -35.67 -21.96
CA ALA A 631 13.75 -35.37 -22.67
C ALA A 631 13.98 -35.28 -24.20
N PRO A 632 12.94 -35.56 -25.02
CA PRO A 632 13.01 -35.27 -26.45
C PRO A 632 13.22 -33.78 -26.71
N THR A 633 13.81 -33.42 -27.86
CA THR A 633 14.06 -32.02 -28.25
C THR A 633 12.83 -31.27 -28.73
N SER A 634 11.67 -31.92 -28.77
CA SER A 634 10.37 -31.27 -29.01
C SER A 634 9.98 -30.39 -27.82
N PRO A 635 9.19 -29.30 -28.01
CA PRO A 635 8.83 -28.44 -26.89
C PRO A 635 7.96 -29.19 -25.87
N ASN A 636 8.28 -29.01 -24.59
CA ASN A 636 7.63 -29.62 -23.44
C ASN A 636 7.24 -28.57 -22.41
N VAL A 637 6.19 -28.85 -21.64
CA VAL A 637 5.81 -28.00 -20.51
C VAL A 637 6.51 -28.49 -19.26
N TYR A 638 7.20 -27.57 -18.59
CA TYR A 638 7.91 -27.79 -17.34
C TYR A 638 7.25 -27.00 -16.23
N LEU A 639 7.33 -27.52 -15.01
CA LEU A 639 6.89 -26.88 -13.78
C LEU A 639 8.08 -26.81 -12.83
N HIS A 640 8.47 -25.61 -12.46
CA HIS A 640 9.45 -25.35 -11.41
C HIS A 640 8.74 -25.05 -10.10
N ASP A 641 9.11 -25.74 -9.03
CA ASP A 641 8.66 -25.46 -7.67
C ASP A 641 9.72 -24.60 -6.98
N ARG A 642 9.39 -23.34 -6.69
CA ARG A 642 10.32 -22.37 -6.08
C ARG A 642 10.68 -22.72 -4.64
N THR A 643 9.86 -23.51 -3.94
CA THR A 643 10.14 -23.95 -2.57
C THR A 643 11.18 -25.08 -2.57
N THR A 644 10.97 -26.10 -3.40
CA THR A 644 11.89 -27.25 -3.47
C THR A 644 13.06 -27.04 -4.42
N ARG A 645 12.99 -26.01 -5.28
CA ARG A 645 13.95 -25.70 -6.35
C ARG A 645 14.06 -26.79 -7.43
N LEU A 646 13.05 -27.65 -7.52
CA LEU A 646 13.04 -28.74 -8.48
C LEU A 646 12.19 -28.38 -9.70
N THR A 647 12.72 -28.68 -10.88
CA THR A 647 12.00 -28.62 -12.15
C THR A 647 11.55 -30.02 -12.54
N ARG A 648 10.25 -30.17 -12.86
CA ARG A 648 9.70 -31.42 -13.38
C ARG A 648 8.99 -31.21 -14.70
N ARG A 649 9.03 -32.21 -15.57
CA ARG A 649 8.32 -32.21 -16.85
C ARG A 649 6.87 -32.65 -16.65
N LEU A 650 5.91 -31.84 -17.10
CA LEU A 650 4.48 -32.14 -17.02
C LEU A 650 3.96 -32.95 -18.21
N THR A 651 4.56 -32.81 -19.40
CA THR A 651 4.09 -33.48 -20.62
C THR A 651 5.00 -34.65 -21.02
N ARG A 652 4.42 -35.78 -21.45
CA ARG A 652 5.14 -36.93 -22.04
C ARG A 652 4.48 -37.37 -23.35
N TYR A 653 5.26 -37.48 -24.42
CA TYR A 653 4.75 -37.76 -25.77
C TYR A 653 5.20 -39.13 -26.27
N GLN A 654 4.33 -39.81 -27.02
CA GLN A 654 4.63 -41.11 -27.63
C GLN A 654 5.46 -41.03 -28.94
N ARG A 655 5.57 -39.84 -29.57
CA ARG A 655 6.38 -39.58 -30.79
C ARG A 655 6.93 -38.14 -30.82
N ASP A 656 8.05 -37.93 -31.52
CA ASP A 656 8.78 -36.65 -31.68
C ASP A 656 8.17 -35.68 -32.72
N ASP A 657 6.87 -35.77 -33.01
CA ASP A 657 6.24 -34.94 -34.04
C ASP A 657 6.24 -33.45 -33.64
N ALA A 658 6.30 -32.54 -34.64
CA ALA A 658 6.37 -31.09 -34.43
C ALA A 658 5.08 -30.55 -33.80
N LEU A 659 5.17 -30.11 -32.54
CA LEU A 659 4.06 -29.54 -31.76
C LEU A 659 4.10 -28.01 -31.79
N THR A 660 2.95 -27.38 -32.00
CA THR A 660 2.77 -25.95 -31.74
C THR A 660 2.03 -25.77 -30.42
N PHE A 661 2.66 -25.06 -29.48
CA PHE A 661 2.05 -24.63 -28.23
C PHE A 661 1.57 -23.20 -28.39
N GLU A 662 0.35 -22.93 -27.94
CA GLU A 662 -0.25 -21.60 -28.10
C GLU A 662 -0.34 -20.83 -26.78
N THR A 663 -0.66 -21.49 -25.66
CA THR A 663 -0.81 -20.79 -24.37
C THR A 663 -0.70 -21.71 -23.14
N LEU A 664 -0.24 -21.12 -22.03
CA LEU A 664 -0.29 -21.67 -20.66
C LEU A 664 -1.05 -20.68 -19.78
N ARG A 665 -1.84 -21.17 -18.83
CA ARG A 665 -2.47 -20.34 -17.79
C ARG A 665 -2.82 -21.14 -16.56
N PHE A 666 -2.40 -20.69 -15.38
CA PHE A 666 -2.93 -21.24 -14.14
C PHE A 666 -4.39 -20.83 -13.95
N ALA A 667 -5.21 -21.75 -13.44
CA ALA A 667 -6.43 -21.39 -12.77
C ALA A 667 -6.11 -20.45 -11.59
N PRO A 668 -7.01 -19.52 -11.20
CA PRO A 668 -6.80 -18.65 -10.05
C PRO A 668 -6.67 -19.40 -8.72
N ASP A 669 -7.13 -20.66 -8.64
CA ASP A 669 -6.86 -21.57 -7.52
C ASP A 669 -5.43 -22.15 -7.52
N GLY A 670 -4.62 -21.95 -8.56
CA GLY A 670 -3.28 -22.51 -8.69
C GLY A 670 -3.18 -24.05 -8.71
N GLY A 671 -4.29 -24.78 -8.58
CA GLY A 671 -4.34 -26.24 -8.55
C GLY A 671 -4.42 -26.86 -9.95
N THR A 672 -4.89 -26.09 -10.93
CA THR A 672 -4.97 -26.52 -12.33
C THR A 672 -4.17 -25.60 -13.24
N LEU A 673 -3.38 -26.18 -14.15
CA LEU A 673 -2.73 -25.49 -15.27
C LEU A 673 -3.47 -25.82 -16.57
N PHE A 674 -4.05 -24.82 -17.21
CA PHE A 674 -4.64 -24.93 -18.53
C PHE A 674 -3.59 -24.72 -19.62
N LEU A 675 -3.67 -25.51 -20.68
CA LEU A 675 -2.79 -25.39 -21.84
C LEU A 675 -3.54 -25.69 -23.14
N VAL A 676 -3.27 -24.90 -24.18
CA VAL A 676 -3.81 -25.12 -25.53
C VAL A 676 -2.66 -25.56 -26.43
N ALA A 677 -2.81 -26.73 -27.04
CA ALA A 677 -1.78 -27.30 -27.90
C ALA A 677 -2.36 -28.27 -28.95
N THR A 678 -1.68 -28.35 -30.09
CA THR A 678 -1.96 -29.28 -31.21
C THR A 678 -1.36 -30.67 -30.94
N LEU A 679 -1.79 -31.32 -29.85
CA LEU A 679 -1.12 -32.54 -29.37
C LEU A 679 -1.55 -33.80 -30.15
N ARG A 680 -0.58 -34.53 -30.71
CA ARG A 680 -0.74 -35.95 -31.08
C ARG A 680 -0.11 -36.83 -29.98
N GLY A 681 -0.88 -37.75 -29.41
CA GLY A 681 -0.34 -38.88 -28.64
C GLY A 681 0.34 -38.54 -27.31
N LEU A 682 -0.32 -37.75 -26.44
CA LEU A 682 0.04 -37.67 -25.02
C LEU A 682 -0.08 -39.06 -24.37
N GLU A 683 0.95 -39.47 -23.64
CA GLU A 683 0.97 -40.77 -22.97
C GLU A 683 -0.11 -40.81 -21.88
N GLY A 684 -1.02 -41.79 -21.95
CA GLY A 684 -2.10 -41.96 -20.96
C GLY A 684 -3.32 -41.06 -21.14
N VAL A 685 -3.39 -40.24 -22.19
CA VAL A 685 -4.55 -39.40 -22.52
C VAL A 685 -5.27 -39.95 -23.73
N GLU A 686 -6.57 -40.22 -23.61
CA GLU A 686 -7.39 -40.75 -24.69
C GLU A 686 -7.43 -39.75 -25.86
N ALA A 687 -7.10 -40.21 -27.07
CA ALA A 687 -7.01 -39.34 -28.25
C ALA A 687 -8.38 -38.71 -28.57
N PRO A 688 -8.43 -37.45 -29.04
CA PRO A 688 -9.68 -36.84 -29.49
C PRO A 688 -10.34 -37.69 -30.59
N PRO A 689 -11.69 -37.66 -30.73
CA PRO A 689 -12.42 -38.55 -31.64
C PRO A 689 -12.13 -38.26 -33.13
N VAL A 690 -11.43 -37.16 -33.44
CA VAL A 690 -11.20 -36.68 -34.80
C VAL A 690 -9.70 -36.44 -35.03
N SER A 691 -9.16 -37.02 -36.11
CA SER A 691 -7.73 -37.03 -36.45
C SER A 691 -7.24 -35.74 -37.12
N THR A 692 -7.46 -34.56 -36.53
CA THR A 692 -7.41 -33.30 -37.30
C THR A 692 -6.15 -32.45 -37.17
N GLY A 693 -5.25 -32.70 -36.20
CA GLY A 693 -4.08 -31.81 -36.01
C GLY A 693 -4.46 -30.38 -35.60
N LEU A 694 -5.64 -30.21 -34.99
CA LEU A 694 -6.18 -28.93 -34.51
C LEU A 694 -5.87 -28.73 -33.02
N PRO A 695 -5.78 -27.48 -32.53
CA PRO A 695 -5.51 -27.17 -31.12
C PRO A 695 -6.65 -27.62 -30.19
N VAL A 696 -6.26 -28.24 -29.06
CA VAL A 696 -7.16 -28.77 -28.02
C VAL A 696 -6.79 -28.16 -26.66
N LEU A 697 -7.79 -27.95 -25.80
CA LEU A 697 -7.62 -27.50 -24.43
C LEU A 697 -7.37 -28.68 -23.48
N TYR A 698 -6.33 -28.58 -22.67
CA TYR A 698 -6.00 -29.56 -21.63
C TYR A 698 -5.97 -28.90 -20.26
N ALA A 699 -6.37 -29.67 -19.25
CA ALA A 699 -6.19 -29.34 -17.84
C ALA A 699 -5.14 -30.27 -17.24
N CYS A 700 -4.11 -29.69 -16.64
CA CYS A 700 -3.07 -30.40 -15.90
C CYS A 700 -3.24 -30.11 -14.40
N GLN A 701 -3.38 -31.16 -13.59
CA GLN A 701 -3.41 -31.03 -12.13
C GLN A 701 -2.00 -30.79 -11.60
N VAL A 702 -1.79 -29.67 -10.91
CA VAL A 702 -0.47 -29.12 -10.61
C VAL A 702 0.32 -29.96 -9.63
N GLU A 703 -0.34 -30.65 -8.69
CA GLU A 703 0.34 -31.54 -7.74
C GLU A 703 0.54 -32.94 -8.32
N SER A 704 -0.53 -33.58 -8.81
CA SER A 704 -0.46 -34.96 -9.33
C SER A 704 0.24 -35.08 -10.68
N GLY A 705 0.31 -34.01 -11.48
CA GLY A 705 0.81 -34.01 -12.86
C GLY A 705 -0.11 -34.70 -13.86
N VAL A 706 -1.35 -35.02 -13.47
CA VAL A 706 -2.33 -35.67 -14.35
C VAL A 706 -2.83 -34.68 -15.39
N VAL A 707 -2.71 -35.03 -16.67
CA VAL A 707 -3.16 -34.22 -17.81
C VAL A 707 -4.43 -34.85 -18.40
N THR A 708 -5.46 -34.04 -18.61
CA THR A 708 -6.74 -34.46 -19.22
C THR A 708 -7.15 -33.51 -20.34
N ALA A 709 -7.59 -34.05 -21.48
CA ALA A 709 -8.22 -33.26 -22.52
C ALA A 709 -9.63 -32.85 -22.09
N ILE A 710 -9.96 -31.56 -22.24
CA ILE A 710 -11.25 -30.98 -21.84
C ILE A 710 -11.85 -30.15 -22.98
N GLY A 711 -13.14 -29.82 -22.91
CA GLY A 711 -13.79 -28.97 -23.92
C GLY A 711 -13.80 -29.59 -25.34
N ARG A 712 -14.04 -30.91 -25.43
CA ARG A 712 -13.96 -31.68 -26.68
C ARG A 712 -15.12 -31.43 -27.65
N GLU A 713 -16.27 -31.08 -27.10
CA GLU A 713 -17.55 -31.04 -27.82
C GLU A 713 -18.40 -29.84 -27.38
N LEU A 714 -18.95 -29.13 -28.37
CA LEU A 714 -19.88 -28.02 -28.19
C LEU A 714 -21.30 -28.52 -28.36
N ARG A 715 -22.17 -28.21 -27.39
CA ARG A 715 -23.61 -28.39 -27.56
C ARG A 715 -24.26 -27.13 -28.13
N VAL A 716 -24.93 -27.29 -29.26
CA VAL A 716 -25.78 -26.25 -29.88
C VAL A 716 -27.16 -26.86 -30.11
N GLY A 717 -28.12 -26.51 -29.23
CA GLY A 717 -29.42 -27.20 -29.19
C GLY A 717 -29.26 -28.70 -28.91
N ASN A 718 -29.78 -29.55 -29.80
CA ASN A 718 -29.64 -31.01 -29.72
C ASN A 718 -28.41 -31.56 -30.48
N ALA A 719 -27.62 -30.70 -31.13
CA ALA A 719 -26.45 -31.11 -31.91
C ALA A 719 -25.17 -31.02 -31.07
N THR A 720 -24.22 -31.93 -31.34
CA THR A 720 -22.89 -31.97 -30.73
C THR A 720 -21.84 -31.81 -31.81
N ILE A 721 -20.95 -30.83 -31.66
CA ILE A 721 -19.96 -30.43 -32.68
C ILE A 721 -18.55 -30.51 -32.08
N PRO A 722 -17.55 -31.11 -32.75
CA PRO A 722 -16.18 -31.10 -32.28
C PRO A 722 -15.61 -29.67 -32.25
N ILE A 723 -14.89 -29.33 -31.18
CA ILE A 723 -14.35 -27.98 -30.95
C ILE A 723 -12.89 -27.87 -31.39
N VAL A 724 -12.55 -26.70 -31.94
CA VAL A 724 -11.17 -26.20 -32.04
C VAL A 724 -11.03 -24.98 -31.15
N VAL A 725 -10.01 -24.95 -30.29
CA VAL A 725 -9.77 -23.83 -29.38
C VAL A 725 -8.71 -22.92 -29.97
N ALA A 726 -8.99 -21.61 -30.09
CA ALA A 726 -8.18 -20.68 -30.88
C ALA A 726 -7.34 -19.70 -30.07
N THR A 727 -7.58 -19.55 -28.77
CA THR A 727 -6.93 -18.53 -27.93
C THR A 727 -6.79 -18.95 -26.46
N GLN A 728 -6.23 -18.05 -25.65
CA GLN A 728 -6.04 -18.24 -24.20
C GLN A 728 -7.38 -18.47 -23.46
N PRO A 729 -7.47 -19.50 -22.59
CA PRO A 729 -8.64 -19.74 -21.76
C PRO A 729 -8.68 -18.78 -20.57
N HIS A 730 -9.87 -18.36 -20.16
CA HIS A 730 -10.14 -17.62 -18.92
C HIS A 730 -10.93 -18.51 -17.97
N ALA A 731 -10.47 -18.64 -16.73
CA ALA A 731 -11.09 -19.53 -15.75
C ALA A 731 -11.63 -18.75 -14.55
N SER A 732 -12.75 -19.23 -14.02
CA SER A 732 -13.27 -18.87 -12.69
C SER A 732 -12.28 -19.27 -11.58
N GLN A 733 -12.48 -18.75 -10.37
CA GLN A 733 -11.57 -18.88 -9.23
C GLN A 733 -11.23 -20.34 -8.93
N ASP A 734 -12.26 -21.18 -8.80
CA ASP A 734 -12.17 -22.62 -8.55
C ASP A 734 -11.86 -23.45 -9.82
N GLY A 735 -11.61 -22.75 -10.93
CA GLY A 735 -11.41 -23.33 -12.24
C GLY A 735 -12.61 -24.11 -12.78
N SER A 736 -13.79 -24.09 -12.16
CA SER A 736 -14.96 -24.91 -12.52
C SER A 736 -15.55 -24.51 -13.87
N ARG A 737 -15.51 -23.22 -14.20
CA ARG A 737 -15.88 -22.65 -15.49
C ARG A 737 -14.66 -22.15 -16.24
N VAL A 738 -14.59 -22.47 -17.53
CA VAL A 738 -13.51 -22.04 -18.42
C VAL A 738 -14.09 -21.47 -19.72
N ALA A 739 -13.86 -20.19 -19.99
CA ALA A 739 -14.25 -19.51 -21.21
C ALA A 739 -13.08 -19.48 -22.22
N PHE A 740 -13.36 -19.67 -23.51
CA PHE A 740 -12.35 -19.67 -24.57
C PHE A 740 -12.97 -19.37 -25.94
N ASN A 741 -12.16 -18.86 -26.88
CA ASN A 741 -12.62 -18.63 -28.25
C ASN A 741 -12.56 -19.93 -29.07
N LEU A 742 -13.58 -20.13 -29.89
CA LEU A 742 -13.78 -21.27 -30.76
C LEU A 742 -13.36 -20.91 -32.19
N ALA A 743 -12.68 -21.82 -32.91
CA ALA A 743 -12.42 -21.69 -34.35
C ALA A 743 -13.31 -22.66 -35.16
N ARG A 744 -14.10 -22.13 -36.09
CA ARG A 744 -14.84 -22.95 -37.08
C ARG A 744 -14.03 -23.02 -38.38
N GLY A 745 -13.10 -23.97 -38.45
CA GLY A 745 -12.28 -24.18 -39.65
C GLY A 745 -11.15 -23.15 -39.83
N PRO A 746 -10.41 -23.21 -40.95
CA PRO A 746 -9.06 -22.64 -41.03
C PRO A 746 -8.96 -21.11 -41.10
N TRP A 747 -10.05 -20.31 -41.19
CA TRP A 747 -9.92 -18.87 -41.46
C TRP A 747 -10.91 -17.88 -40.79
N THR A 748 -11.72 -18.22 -39.79
CA THR A 748 -12.36 -17.20 -38.91
C THR A 748 -12.58 -17.69 -37.46
N PRO A 749 -12.12 -16.96 -36.42
CA PRO A 749 -12.44 -17.24 -35.01
C PRO A 749 -13.63 -16.37 -34.57
N ASP A 750 -14.84 -16.93 -34.50
CA ASP A 750 -16.05 -16.09 -34.41
C ASP A 750 -16.96 -16.35 -33.20
N GLU A 751 -16.66 -17.32 -32.33
CA GLU A 751 -17.56 -17.70 -31.24
C GLU A 751 -16.83 -17.88 -29.89
N VAL A 752 -17.55 -17.69 -28.79
CA VAL A 752 -17.04 -17.89 -27.43
C VAL A 752 -17.75 -19.08 -26.79
N GLY A 753 -17.00 -20.05 -26.29
CA GLY A 753 -17.51 -21.19 -25.55
C GLY A 753 -17.22 -21.06 -24.06
N VAL A 754 -18.10 -21.62 -23.22
CA VAL A 754 -17.88 -21.80 -21.79
C VAL A 754 -18.04 -23.27 -21.44
N LEU A 755 -16.97 -23.86 -20.91
CA LEU A 755 -16.95 -25.22 -20.36
C LEU A 755 -17.32 -25.17 -18.88
N ASP A 756 -18.28 -26.00 -18.49
CA ASP A 756 -18.51 -26.40 -17.11
C ASP A 756 -17.77 -27.72 -16.85
N ARG A 757 -16.78 -27.71 -15.96
CA ARG A 757 -15.93 -28.87 -15.68
C ARG A 757 -16.59 -29.94 -14.82
N ALA A 758 -17.60 -29.59 -14.03
CA ALA A 758 -18.32 -30.56 -13.21
C ALA A 758 -19.14 -31.50 -14.10
N THR A 759 -19.74 -30.95 -15.15
CA THR A 759 -20.56 -31.69 -16.13
C THR A 759 -19.76 -32.16 -17.35
N GLY A 760 -18.63 -31.49 -17.64
CA GLY A 760 -17.86 -31.67 -18.88
C GLY A 760 -18.53 -31.04 -20.11
N GLU A 761 -19.63 -30.31 -19.93
CA GLU A 761 -20.42 -29.73 -21.01
C GLU A 761 -19.82 -28.37 -21.45
N THR A 762 -19.61 -28.20 -22.76
CA THR A 762 -19.29 -26.88 -23.34
C THR A 762 -20.53 -26.30 -24.00
N ARG A 763 -20.90 -25.07 -23.61
CA ARG A 763 -22.02 -24.32 -24.17
C ARG A 763 -21.54 -23.08 -24.92
N LEU A 764 -22.30 -22.69 -25.94
CA LEU A 764 -22.05 -21.48 -26.70
C LEU A 764 -22.42 -20.24 -25.85
N ALA A 765 -21.44 -19.37 -25.64
CA ALA A 765 -21.58 -18.15 -24.86
C ALA A 765 -21.83 -16.91 -25.73
N SER A 766 -21.38 -16.92 -26.99
CA SER A 766 -21.71 -15.91 -28.00
C SER A 766 -23.10 -16.17 -28.57
N VAL A 767 -24.13 -15.74 -27.84
CA VAL A 767 -25.55 -15.81 -28.26
C VAL A 767 -26.27 -14.54 -27.85
N ASP A 768 -27.39 -14.26 -28.50
CA ASP A 768 -28.29 -13.15 -28.17
C ASP A 768 -29.04 -13.41 -26.86
N ALA A 769 -29.86 -12.45 -26.41
CA ALA A 769 -30.66 -12.61 -25.19
C ALA A 769 -31.71 -13.75 -25.27
N GLY A 770 -32.04 -14.22 -26.48
CA GLY A 770 -32.92 -15.36 -26.73
C GLY A 770 -32.20 -16.71 -26.73
N GLY A 771 -30.86 -16.72 -26.65
CA GLY A 771 -30.05 -17.93 -26.69
C GLY A 771 -29.67 -18.39 -28.10
N PHE A 772 -29.92 -17.59 -29.14
CA PHE A 772 -29.54 -17.90 -30.51
C PHE A 772 -28.12 -17.43 -30.83
N PRO A 773 -27.32 -18.20 -31.60
CA PRO A 773 -25.98 -17.78 -32.04
C PRO A 773 -26.01 -16.40 -32.71
N ILE A 774 -25.01 -15.58 -32.41
CA ILE A 774 -24.83 -14.24 -32.97
C ILE A 774 -23.95 -14.30 -34.22
N ASP A 775 -24.24 -13.45 -35.20
CA ASP A 775 -23.54 -13.38 -36.48
C ASP A 775 -22.44 -12.29 -36.40
N GLY A 776 -21.22 -12.69 -36.04
CA GLY A 776 -20.08 -11.76 -36.05
C GLY A 776 -18.87 -12.24 -35.25
N ALA A 777 -17.68 -11.79 -35.64
CA ALA A 777 -16.44 -12.12 -34.97
C ALA A 777 -16.50 -11.72 -33.48
N THR A 778 -16.71 -12.71 -32.61
CA THR A 778 -16.85 -12.50 -31.18
C THR A 778 -15.59 -12.99 -30.46
N THR A 779 -15.02 -12.11 -29.63
CA THR A 779 -13.86 -12.44 -28.80
C THR A 779 -14.23 -12.37 -27.32
N GLY A 780 -13.98 -13.45 -26.60
CA GLY A 780 -14.02 -13.48 -25.14
C GLY A 780 -12.79 -12.79 -24.58
N LEU A 781 -13.01 -11.75 -23.77
CA LEU A 781 -11.95 -10.88 -23.25
C LEU A 781 -11.68 -11.10 -21.75
N GLY A 782 -12.60 -11.74 -21.02
CA GLY A 782 -12.44 -11.98 -19.58
C GLY A 782 -13.61 -12.74 -18.97
N LEU A 783 -13.33 -13.47 -17.88
CA LEU A 783 -14.31 -14.13 -17.02
C LEU A 783 -14.04 -13.66 -15.59
N SER A 784 -15.08 -13.28 -14.85
CA SER A 784 -14.96 -12.94 -13.42
C SER A 784 -14.60 -14.17 -12.58
N LEU A 785 -13.96 -13.94 -11.43
CA LEU A 785 -13.51 -14.99 -10.52
C LEU A 785 -14.68 -15.83 -9.98
N ASP A 786 -15.86 -15.25 -9.80
CA ASP A 786 -17.08 -16.00 -9.44
C ASP A 786 -17.65 -16.86 -10.60
N GLY A 787 -17.08 -16.77 -11.80
CA GLY A 787 -17.54 -17.51 -12.98
C GLY A 787 -18.91 -17.05 -13.53
N ARG A 788 -19.41 -15.90 -13.09
CA ARG A 788 -20.71 -15.36 -13.50
C ARG A 788 -20.62 -14.48 -14.73
N TRP A 789 -19.68 -13.55 -14.78
CA TRP A 789 -19.63 -12.48 -15.77
C TRP A 789 -18.59 -12.75 -16.84
N LEU A 790 -19.05 -12.84 -18.09
CA LEU A 790 -18.20 -13.01 -19.27
C LEU A 790 -18.18 -11.72 -20.09
N LEU A 791 -17.02 -11.10 -20.24
CA LEU A 791 -16.83 -9.94 -21.10
C LEU A 791 -16.56 -10.40 -22.54
N MET A 792 -17.35 -9.90 -23.48
CA MET A 792 -17.28 -10.21 -24.89
C MET A 792 -17.18 -8.94 -25.73
N ARG A 793 -16.47 -9.02 -26.86
CA ARG A 793 -16.42 -7.98 -27.88
C ARG A 793 -16.95 -8.53 -29.20
N THR A 794 -17.94 -7.85 -29.77
CA THR A 794 -18.59 -8.28 -31.02
C THR A 794 -19.15 -7.09 -31.80
N LEU A 795 -19.23 -7.26 -33.12
CA LEU A 795 -19.86 -6.33 -34.06
C LEU A 795 -21.38 -6.56 -34.22
N ASP A 796 -21.91 -7.65 -33.66
CA ASP A 796 -23.34 -7.95 -33.78
C ASP A 796 -24.16 -7.10 -32.79
N ALA A 797 -24.97 -6.21 -33.34
CA ALA A 797 -25.88 -5.35 -32.59
C ALA A 797 -27.07 -6.12 -31.97
N GLY A 798 -27.40 -7.32 -32.45
CA GLY A 798 -28.49 -8.15 -31.95
C GLY A 798 -28.26 -8.73 -30.55
N VAL A 799 -27.02 -8.66 -30.04
CA VAL A 799 -26.58 -9.29 -28.78
C VAL A 799 -27.32 -8.76 -27.55
N ALA A 800 -27.65 -7.47 -27.52
CA ALA A 800 -28.29 -6.80 -26.38
C ALA A 800 -29.82 -6.72 -26.48
N MET A 801 -30.46 -7.34 -27.47
CA MET A 801 -31.92 -7.29 -27.65
C MET A 801 -32.66 -8.06 -26.53
N ILE A 802 -32.75 -7.44 -25.35
CA ILE A 802 -33.79 -7.74 -24.38
C ILE A 802 -35.09 -7.27 -25.02
N ALA A 803 -36.04 -8.18 -25.20
CA ALA A 803 -37.37 -7.85 -25.70
C ALA A 803 -37.95 -6.65 -24.93
N GLY A 804 -38.06 -5.48 -25.59
CA GLY A 804 -38.92 -4.38 -25.11
C GLY A 804 -38.28 -3.07 -24.63
N ARG A 805 -37.09 -2.64 -25.07
CA ARG A 805 -36.67 -1.22 -24.96
C ARG A 805 -36.89 -0.48 -26.30
N PRO A 806 -37.98 0.30 -26.46
CA PRO A 806 -38.18 1.12 -27.66
C PRO A 806 -37.08 2.18 -27.76
N GLY A 807 -36.38 2.26 -28.91
CA GLY A 807 -35.41 3.33 -29.21
C GLY A 807 -33.92 2.96 -29.11
N TRP A 808 -33.57 1.69 -28.88
CA TRP A 808 -32.18 1.21 -28.95
C TRP A 808 -31.66 1.23 -30.40
N GLN A 809 -30.44 1.72 -30.61
CA GLN A 809 -29.78 1.77 -31.92
C GLN A 809 -28.28 1.45 -31.80
N ASP A 810 -27.77 0.56 -32.65
CA ASP A 810 -26.35 0.54 -32.97
C ASP A 810 -26.03 1.74 -33.88
N ARG A 811 -25.10 2.58 -33.42
CA ARG A 811 -24.77 3.86 -34.05
C ARG A 811 -23.48 3.82 -34.86
N ASN A 812 -22.70 2.74 -34.79
CA ASN A 812 -21.32 2.73 -35.28
C ASN A 812 -20.99 1.58 -36.25
N ASN A 813 -21.73 0.46 -36.21
CA ASN A 813 -21.42 -0.75 -36.99
C ASN A 813 -19.93 -1.18 -36.84
N GLU A 814 -19.36 -0.97 -35.65
CA GLU A 814 -18.03 -1.36 -35.20
C GLU A 814 -18.14 -2.29 -33.96
N PRO A 815 -17.07 -3.02 -33.57
CA PRO A 815 -17.15 -3.90 -32.41
C PRO A 815 -17.35 -3.16 -31.07
N ASP A 816 -18.36 -3.58 -30.33
CA ASP A 816 -18.77 -3.07 -29.02
C ASP A 816 -18.55 -4.10 -27.90
N LEU A 817 -18.62 -3.65 -26.65
CA LEU A 817 -18.43 -4.49 -25.47
C LEU A 817 -19.75 -4.90 -24.84
N TYR A 818 -19.89 -6.19 -24.57
CA TYR A 818 -21.03 -6.78 -23.90
C TYR A 818 -20.58 -7.62 -22.72
N LEU A 819 -21.33 -7.55 -21.62
CA LEU A 819 -21.16 -8.39 -20.46
C LEU A 819 -22.31 -9.40 -20.42
N ARG A 820 -21.98 -10.69 -20.47
CA ARG A 820 -22.95 -11.77 -20.33
C ARG A 820 -23.01 -12.26 -18.90
N ASP A 821 -24.22 -12.30 -18.35
CA ASP A 821 -24.52 -13.00 -17.11
C ASP A 821 -24.72 -14.48 -17.42
N LEU A 822 -23.75 -15.32 -17.09
CA LEU A 822 -23.82 -16.77 -17.30
C LEU A 822 -24.79 -17.47 -16.35
N HIS A 823 -25.37 -16.77 -15.38
CA HIS A 823 -26.45 -17.29 -14.53
C HIS A 823 -27.82 -17.05 -15.16
N SER A 824 -28.14 -15.81 -15.51
CA SER A 824 -29.45 -15.45 -16.10
C SER A 824 -29.51 -15.64 -17.62
N GLY A 825 -28.36 -15.75 -18.30
CA GLY A 825 -28.24 -15.81 -19.75
C GLY A 825 -28.32 -14.44 -20.44
N SER A 826 -28.55 -13.36 -19.67
CA SER A 826 -28.75 -12.00 -20.19
C SER A 826 -27.45 -11.31 -20.60
N ASN A 827 -27.56 -10.36 -21.53
CA ASN A 827 -26.44 -9.56 -22.03
C ASN A 827 -26.65 -8.07 -21.70
N LEU A 828 -25.61 -7.41 -21.21
CA LEU A 828 -25.57 -5.97 -20.92
C LEU A 828 -24.56 -5.28 -21.85
N LEU A 829 -24.96 -4.17 -22.49
CA LEU A 829 -24.04 -3.33 -23.24
C LEU A 829 -23.16 -2.51 -22.28
N VAL A 830 -21.84 -2.65 -22.40
CA VAL A 830 -20.84 -1.95 -21.57
C VAL A 830 -20.42 -0.63 -22.21
N SER A 831 -20.14 -0.61 -23.52
CA SER A 831 -19.80 0.60 -24.30
C SER A 831 -21.05 1.40 -24.68
N VAL A 832 -21.87 1.73 -23.69
CA VAL A 832 -23.15 2.43 -23.86
C VAL A 832 -22.97 3.94 -24.00
N HIS A 833 -23.70 4.54 -24.93
CA HIS A 833 -23.83 5.98 -25.09
C HIS A 833 -24.27 6.65 -23.77
N ALA A 834 -23.82 7.88 -23.49
CA ALA A 834 -24.13 8.61 -22.26
C ALA A 834 -25.64 8.73 -21.97
N SER A 835 -26.46 8.80 -23.02
CA SER A 835 -27.94 8.84 -22.92
C SER A 835 -28.61 7.48 -22.64
N GLY A 836 -27.86 6.38 -22.60
CA GLY A 836 -28.39 5.03 -22.32
C GLY A 836 -29.15 4.35 -23.47
N ASN A 837 -29.26 4.98 -24.64
CA ASN A 837 -30.14 4.53 -25.73
C ASN A 837 -29.42 3.86 -26.92
N GLY A 838 -28.19 3.36 -26.74
CA GLY A 838 -27.45 2.69 -27.82
C GLY A 838 -25.96 2.58 -27.57
N THR A 839 -25.24 2.10 -28.58
CA THR A 839 -23.78 2.04 -28.60
C THR A 839 -23.17 3.44 -28.74
N GLY A 840 -21.89 3.59 -28.38
CA GLY A 840 -21.14 4.80 -28.71
C GLY A 840 -20.95 4.94 -30.23
N THR A 841 -20.59 6.13 -30.69
CA THR A 841 -20.40 6.42 -32.13
C THR A 841 -19.18 5.76 -32.77
N ARG A 842 -18.28 5.14 -32.00
CA ARG A 842 -17.08 4.44 -32.48
C ARG A 842 -16.78 3.19 -31.64
N GLY A 843 -16.11 2.21 -32.23
CA GLY A 843 -15.90 0.91 -31.60
C GLY A 843 -14.71 0.84 -30.63
N VAL A 844 -14.72 -0.20 -29.82
CA VAL A 844 -13.73 -0.48 -28.78
C VAL A 844 -12.49 -1.18 -29.35
N ARG A 845 -11.32 -0.79 -28.86
CA ARG A 845 -10.00 -1.32 -29.27
C ARG A 845 -9.41 -2.33 -28.28
N ALA A 846 -9.62 -2.13 -26.98
CA ALA A 846 -9.15 -3.01 -25.92
C ALA A 846 -10.06 -2.89 -24.68
N ALA A 847 -10.12 -3.94 -23.86
CA ALA A 847 -10.90 -3.93 -22.62
C ALA A 847 -10.35 -4.92 -21.60
N ALA A 848 -10.60 -4.67 -20.32
CA ALA A 848 -10.26 -5.53 -19.20
C ALA A 848 -11.39 -5.53 -18.16
N LEU A 849 -11.94 -6.71 -17.89
CA LEU A 849 -12.89 -6.95 -16.80
C LEU A 849 -12.12 -7.05 -15.48
N SER A 850 -12.58 -6.36 -14.44
CA SER A 850 -12.03 -6.54 -13.08
C SER A 850 -12.27 -8.00 -12.63
N PRO A 851 -11.31 -8.65 -11.94
CA PRO A 851 -11.48 -9.99 -11.38
C PRO A 851 -12.80 -10.20 -10.60
N LEU A 852 -13.26 -9.17 -9.87
CA LEU A 852 -14.52 -9.20 -9.10
C LEU A 852 -15.79 -9.06 -9.97
N GLY A 853 -15.66 -8.78 -11.27
CA GLY A 853 -16.80 -8.58 -12.17
C GLY A 853 -17.60 -7.29 -11.94
N THR A 854 -17.06 -6.32 -11.18
CA THR A 854 -17.76 -5.08 -10.83
C THR A 854 -17.45 -3.91 -11.78
N HIS A 855 -16.29 -3.94 -12.45
CA HIS A 855 -15.84 -2.86 -13.32
C HIS A 855 -15.28 -3.36 -14.65
N VAL A 856 -15.39 -2.54 -15.69
CA VAL A 856 -14.72 -2.76 -16.98
C VAL A 856 -13.95 -1.50 -17.36
N ALA A 857 -12.64 -1.65 -17.54
CA ALA A 857 -11.79 -0.61 -18.12
C ALA A 857 -11.65 -0.88 -19.61
N PHE A 858 -11.85 0.12 -20.46
CA PHE A 858 -11.83 -0.08 -21.91
C PHE A 858 -11.42 1.15 -22.71
N VAL A 859 -10.91 0.91 -23.92
CA VAL A 859 -10.32 1.92 -24.79
C VAL A 859 -11.20 2.10 -26.01
N SER A 860 -11.70 3.32 -26.25
CA SER A 860 -12.56 3.64 -27.39
C SER A 860 -12.19 4.97 -28.04
N LEU A 861 -12.51 5.13 -29.32
CA LEU A 861 -12.46 6.43 -30.02
C LEU A 861 -13.72 7.28 -29.79
N ALA A 862 -14.78 6.69 -29.24
CA ALA A 862 -16.10 7.32 -29.08
C ALA A 862 -16.01 8.52 -28.12
N SER A 863 -16.56 9.67 -28.50
CA SER A 863 -16.63 10.89 -27.66
C SER A 863 -17.97 11.03 -26.92
N ASP A 864 -18.87 10.10 -27.12
CA ASP A 864 -20.29 10.17 -26.71
C ASP A 864 -20.66 9.14 -25.63
N LEU A 865 -19.68 8.43 -25.08
CA LEU A 865 -19.85 7.52 -23.94
C LEU A 865 -19.93 8.27 -22.59
N VAL A 866 -19.36 9.47 -22.54
CA VAL A 866 -19.38 10.40 -21.41
C VAL A 866 -19.59 11.80 -21.98
N GLU A 867 -20.51 12.56 -21.41
CA GLU A 867 -20.78 13.94 -21.86
C GLU A 867 -19.53 14.81 -21.73
N GLY A 868 -19.21 15.58 -22.78
CA GLY A 868 -18.04 16.45 -22.81
C GLY A 868 -16.70 15.73 -23.04
N ALA A 869 -16.70 14.44 -23.39
CA ALA A 869 -15.46 13.79 -23.78
C ALA A 869 -14.88 14.38 -25.09
N PRO A 870 -13.54 14.42 -25.24
CA PRO A 870 -12.89 15.03 -26.41
C PRO A 870 -13.31 14.36 -27.72
N GLU A 871 -13.40 15.11 -28.82
CA GLU A 871 -13.78 14.53 -30.11
C GLU A 871 -12.67 13.64 -30.70
N ASP A 872 -11.41 14.06 -30.59
CA ASP A 872 -10.27 13.37 -31.20
C ASP A 872 -9.53 12.41 -30.25
N GLY A 873 -8.78 11.46 -30.82
CA GLY A 873 -7.91 10.54 -30.07
C GLY A 873 -8.59 9.31 -29.44
N LEU A 874 -7.79 8.37 -28.94
CA LEU A 874 -8.23 7.20 -28.16
C LEU A 874 -8.47 7.61 -26.71
N LYS A 875 -9.56 7.18 -26.10
CA LYS A 875 -9.90 7.48 -24.71
C LYS A 875 -9.91 6.20 -23.90
N LEU A 876 -9.47 6.29 -22.65
CA LEU A 876 -9.63 5.22 -21.67
C LEU A 876 -10.84 5.53 -20.79
N TYR A 877 -11.78 4.59 -20.74
CA TYR A 877 -12.99 4.64 -19.93
C TYR A 877 -12.96 3.60 -18.83
N LEU A 878 -13.63 3.90 -17.72
CA LEU A 878 -13.96 2.96 -16.66
C LEU A 878 -15.47 2.93 -16.50
N ARG A 879 -16.06 1.74 -16.58
CA ARG A 879 -17.49 1.52 -16.34
C ARG A 879 -17.66 0.78 -15.02
N ASP A 880 -18.47 1.34 -14.14
CA ASP A 880 -19.07 0.62 -13.02
C ASP A 880 -20.30 -0.13 -13.53
N LEU A 881 -20.27 -1.46 -13.40
CA LEU A 881 -21.31 -2.35 -13.88
C LEU A 881 -22.55 -2.37 -12.99
N ARG A 882 -22.44 -1.91 -11.73
CA ARG A 882 -23.52 -1.82 -10.75
C ARG A 882 -24.33 -0.54 -10.93
N THR A 883 -23.67 0.61 -10.89
CA THR A 883 -24.36 1.90 -11.05
C THR A 883 -24.69 2.19 -12.51
N GLY A 884 -23.99 1.54 -13.44
CA GLY A 884 -24.07 1.88 -14.85
C GLY A 884 -23.48 3.25 -15.14
N THR A 885 -22.51 3.70 -14.35
CA THR A 885 -21.79 4.96 -14.55
C THR A 885 -20.52 4.71 -15.35
N THR A 886 -20.27 5.54 -16.37
CA THR A 886 -19.00 5.54 -17.12
C THR A 886 -18.21 6.79 -16.79
N TRP A 887 -16.91 6.64 -16.56
CA TRP A 887 -15.98 7.74 -16.39
C TRP A 887 -14.88 7.72 -17.46
N LEU A 888 -14.39 8.91 -17.80
CA LEU A 888 -13.20 9.09 -18.63
C LEU A 888 -11.95 9.16 -17.72
N LEU A 889 -11.02 8.22 -17.89
CA LEU A 889 -9.77 8.13 -17.10
C LEU A 889 -8.57 8.86 -17.75
N GLY A 890 -8.56 9.03 -19.07
CA GLY A 890 -7.45 9.67 -19.78
C GLY A 890 -7.62 9.81 -21.29
N GLN A 891 -6.81 10.68 -21.89
CA GLN A 891 -6.73 11.00 -23.33
C GLN A 891 -5.26 11.24 -23.77
N PRO A 892 -4.89 11.00 -25.05
CA PRO A 892 -3.63 11.44 -25.64
C PRO A 892 -3.74 12.88 -26.20
N GLU A 893 -2.61 13.57 -26.30
CA GLU A 893 -2.54 14.89 -26.97
C GLU A 893 -2.85 14.78 -28.49
N PRO A 894 -3.41 15.83 -29.11
CA PRO A 894 -3.82 15.84 -30.52
C PRO A 894 -2.70 15.50 -31.54
N ASP A 895 -1.43 15.75 -31.19
CA ASP A 895 -0.29 15.67 -32.10
C ASP A 895 0.58 14.40 -31.93
N VAL A 896 0.19 13.45 -31.08
CA VAL A 896 0.91 12.19 -30.91
C VAL A 896 0.36 11.12 -31.86
N PRO A 897 1.18 10.54 -32.77
CA PRO A 897 0.73 9.48 -33.66
C PRO A 897 0.08 8.33 -32.89
N SER A 898 -1.05 7.86 -33.41
CA SER A 898 -1.99 6.87 -32.86
C SER A 898 -1.42 5.43 -32.73
N GLY A 899 -0.26 5.27 -32.10
CA GLY A 899 0.18 3.98 -31.59
C GLY A 899 -0.71 3.57 -30.41
N ASN A 900 -1.31 2.38 -30.47
CA ASN A 900 -2.27 1.83 -29.49
C ASN A 900 -1.68 1.79 -28.05
N PRO A 901 -2.03 2.70 -27.11
CA PRO A 901 -1.20 2.91 -25.92
C PRO A 901 -1.87 2.71 -24.56
N PHE A 902 -3.11 2.22 -24.50
CA PHE A 902 -3.80 2.04 -23.22
C PHE A 902 -3.95 0.54 -22.91
N HIS A 903 -3.04 0.00 -22.09
CA HIS A 903 -3.19 -1.34 -21.53
C HIS A 903 -3.71 -1.23 -20.09
N PRO A 904 -5.04 -1.22 -19.86
CA PRO A 904 -5.57 -1.33 -18.51
C PRO A 904 -5.23 -2.70 -17.92
N VAL A 905 -4.56 -2.73 -16.77
CA VAL A 905 -4.25 -3.96 -16.04
C VAL A 905 -4.76 -3.85 -14.63
N TRP A 906 -5.63 -4.79 -14.25
CA TRP A 906 -6.16 -4.90 -12.89
C TRP A 906 -5.19 -5.69 -12.00
N SER A 907 -5.12 -5.30 -10.73
CA SER A 907 -4.60 -6.14 -9.65
C SER A 907 -5.44 -7.41 -9.50
N GLY A 908 -4.86 -8.45 -8.90
CA GLY A 908 -5.53 -9.73 -8.69
C GLY A 908 -6.80 -9.63 -7.83
N ASP A 909 -6.81 -8.71 -6.87
CA ASP A 909 -7.98 -8.39 -6.04
C ASP A 909 -9.08 -7.57 -6.77
N GLY A 910 -8.80 -7.09 -7.99
CA GLY A 910 -9.70 -6.29 -8.80
C GLY A 910 -10.02 -4.88 -8.28
N ARG A 911 -9.24 -4.37 -7.34
CA ARG A 911 -9.43 -3.04 -6.74
C ARG A 911 -8.51 -1.97 -7.31
N VAL A 912 -7.39 -2.36 -7.90
CA VAL A 912 -6.40 -1.40 -8.42
C VAL A 912 -6.26 -1.57 -9.93
N LEU A 913 -6.45 -0.46 -10.65
CA LEU A 913 -6.26 -0.39 -12.09
C LEU A 913 -5.00 0.43 -12.40
N PHE A 914 -4.03 -0.20 -13.06
CA PHE A 914 -2.90 0.51 -13.68
C PHE A 914 -3.19 0.77 -15.15
N TYR A 915 -2.82 1.96 -15.62
CA TYR A 915 -2.94 2.35 -17.01
C TYR A 915 -1.90 3.40 -17.38
N GLU A 916 -1.72 3.63 -18.68
CA GLU A 916 -0.83 4.68 -19.20
C GLU A 916 -1.67 5.87 -19.68
N ARG A 917 -1.14 7.10 -19.63
CA ARG A 917 -1.73 8.27 -20.29
C ARG A 917 -0.66 9.22 -20.83
N THR A 918 -1.04 10.16 -21.69
CA THR A 918 -0.16 11.29 -22.04
C THR A 918 -0.25 12.36 -20.95
N ALA A 919 0.91 12.81 -20.48
CA ALA A 919 1.07 13.85 -19.48
C ALA A 919 0.62 15.23 -20.02
N PRO A 920 0.18 16.17 -19.15
CA PRO A 920 -0.28 17.50 -19.56
C PRO A 920 0.80 18.31 -20.32
N ALA A 921 0.38 19.27 -21.15
CA ALA A 921 1.21 20.05 -22.08
C ALA A 921 2.50 20.66 -21.50
N ALA A 922 2.57 20.94 -20.20
CA ALA A 922 3.77 21.41 -19.51
C ALA A 922 4.95 20.40 -19.53
N SER A 923 4.69 19.15 -19.89
CA SER A 923 5.66 18.04 -19.83
C SER A 923 6.24 17.61 -21.19
N HIS A 924 5.92 18.33 -22.28
CA HIS A 924 6.36 18.01 -23.66
C HIS A 924 5.88 16.65 -24.21
N GLY A 925 4.61 16.27 -23.99
CA GLY A 925 4.00 15.08 -24.60
C GLY A 925 4.55 13.75 -24.08
N ARG A 926 4.99 13.71 -22.82
CA ARG A 926 5.51 12.51 -22.14
C ARG A 926 4.39 11.52 -21.78
N ARG A 927 4.74 10.25 -21.59
CA ARG A 927 3.81 9.18 -21.18
C ARG A 927 3.97 8.87 -19.70
N GLU A 928 2.89 8.84 -18.95
CA GLU A 928 2.87 8.59 -17.50
C GLU A 928 2.08 7.31 -17.18
N VAL A 929 2.54 6.55 -16.19
CA VAL A 929 1.77 5.44 -15.64
C VAL A 929 0.93 5.96 -14.48
N CYS A 930 -0.37 5.70 -14.55
CA CYS A 930 -1.36 6.07 -13.57
C CYS A 930 -1.90 4.83 -12.86
N ARG A 931 -2.29 5.02 -11.62
CA ARG A 931 -2.98 4.04 -10.80
C ARG A 931 -4.28 4.64 -10.30
N VAL A 932 -5.34 3.86 -10.41
CA VAL A 932 -6.66 4.17 -9.86
C VAL A 932 -7.04 3.09 -8.88
N VAL A 933 -7.41 3.48 -7.67
CA VAL A 933 -7.98 2.58 -6.67
C VAL A 933 -9.49 2.68 -6.77
N VAL A 934 -10.15 1.57 -7.03
CA VAL A 934 -11.59 1.45 -7.09
C VAL A 934 -12.04 0.84 -5.78
N HIS A 935 -12.65 1.67 -4.93
CA HIS A 935 -13.20 1.22 -3.66
C HIS A 935 -14.58 0.61 -3.86
N PRO A 936 -14.91 -0.48 -3.15
CA PRO A 936 -16.30 -0.82 -2.90
C PRO A 936 -16.98 0.38 -2.23
N ALA A 937 -18.24 0.65 -2.59
CA ALA A 937 -19.01 1.66 -1.87
C ALA A 937 -19.30 1.14 -0.45
N ASP A 938 -19.25 2.05 0.54
CA ASP A 938 -19.74 1.88 1.91
C ASP A 938 -20.51 3.18 2.17
N THR A 939 -21.79 3.17 1.78
CA THR A 939 -22.60 4.38 1.65
C THR A 939 -23.07 4.87 3.03
N ASP A 940 -23.25 3.98 3.99
CA ASP A 940 -23.74 4.28 5.34
C ASP A 940 -22.60 4.36 6.38
N GLY A 941 -21.38 3.96 6.02
CA GLY A 941 -20.14 4.20 6.77
C GLY A 941 -19.94 3.26 7.95
N ASP A 942 -20.57 2.08 7.92
CA ASP A 942 -20.53 1.10 9.01
C ASP A 942 -19.31 0.15 8.94
N GLY A 943 -18.51 0.27 7.88
CA GLY A 943 -17.32 -0.51 7.62
C GLY A 943 -17.58 -1.84 6.92
N LEU A 944 -18.78 -2.08 6.41
CA LEU A 944 -19.11 -3.14 5.46
C LEU A 944 -19.17 -2.58 4.04
N ASP A 945 -18.78 -3.39 3.06
CA ASP A 945 -18.94 -2.99 1.65
C ASP A 945 -20.42 -3.15 1.26
N ASP A 946 -21.04 -2.13 0.67
CA ASP A 946 -22.42 -2.13 0.14
C ASP A 946 -22.69 -3.38 -0.72
N ASP A 947 -21.69 -3.77 -1.54
CA ASP A 947 -21.79 -4.92 -2.45
C ASP A 947 -21.90 -6.24 -1.68
N TRP A 948 -21.22 -6.35 -0.54
CA TRP A 948 -21.30 -7.53 0.31
C TRP A 948 -22.63 -7.55 1.06
N GLU A 949 -23.05 -6.44 1.65
CA GLU A 949 -24.34 -6.36 2.36
C GLU A 949 -25.53 -6.58 1.44
N MET A 950 -25.54 -5.97 0.25
CA MET A 950 -26.59 -6.16 -0.73
C MET A 950 -26.64 -7.62 -1.22
N ALA A 951 -25.49 -8.28 -1.37
CA ALA A 951 -25.43 -9.67 -1.78
C ALA A 951 -25.90 -10.65 -0.70
N ARG A 952 -25.67 -10.35 0.59
CA ARG A 952 -26.00 -11.27 1.70
C ARG A 952 -27.34 -10.96 2.36
N PHE A 953 -27.71 -9.68 2.45
CA PHE A 953 -28.86 -9.21 3.22
C PHE A 953 -29.90 -8.45 2.38
N GLY A 954 -29.52 -7.95 1.20
CA GLY A 954 -30.43 -7.23 0.30
C GLY A 954 -30.76 -5.80 0.72
N GLY A 955 -29.95 -5.21 1.60
CA GLY A 955 -30.06 -3.83 2.10
C GLY A 955 -28.79 -3.41 2.85
N LEU A 956 -28.71 -2.13 3.23
CA LEU A 956 -27.57 -1.49 3.91
C LEU A 956 -27.92 -1.09 5.36
N ASP A 957 -28.83 -1.83 6.00
CA ASP A 957 -29.29 -1.49 7.36
C ASP A 957 -28.47 -2.24 8.45
N ARG A 958 -27.46 -3.02 8.06
CA ARG A 958 -26.81 -4.06 8.86
C ARG A 958 -25.42 -3.63 9.29
N ASP A 959 -25.28 -3.06 10.48
CA ASP A 959 -24.00 -2.54 11.02
C ASP A 959 -22.86 -3.55 11.33
N GLY A 960 -23.04 -4.82 10.95
CA GLY A 960 -22.07 -5.90 11.14
C GLY A 960 -21.93 -6.44 12.57
N THR A 961 -22.67 -5.91 13.55
CA THR A 961 -22.59 -6.37 14.96
C THR A 961 -23.41 -7.63 15.25
N GLY A 962 -24.29 -8.01 14.33
CA GLY A 962 -25.11 -9.22 14.41
C GLY A 962 -24.31 -10.50 14.14
N ASP A 963 -25.00 -11.64 14.28
CA ASP A 963 -24.57 -12.98 13.90
C ASP A 963 -25.78 -13.61 13.20
N ALA A 964 -25.85 -13.41 11.87
CA ALA A 964 -27.07 -13.68 11.12
C ALA A 964 -27.38 -15.18 10.98
N ASP A 965 -26.38 -16.05 11.07
CA ASP A 965 -26.53 -17.49 10.96
C ASP A 965 -26.41 -18.25 12.29
N GLY A 966 -26.02 -17.56 13.36
CA GLY A 966 -25.98 -18.07 14.73
C GLY A 966 -24.77 -18.96 15.03
N ASP A 967 -23.70 -18.86 14.24
CA ASP A 967 -22.50 -19.69 14.39
C ASP A 967 -21.53 -19.17 15.48
N GLY A 968 -21.77 -17.97 16.01
CA GLY A 968 -20.96 -17.29 17.02
C GLY A 968 -19.87 -16.39 16.46
N ILE A 969 -19.81 -16.17 15.15
CA ILE A 969 -18.95 -15.19 14.48
C ILE A 969 -19.83 -13.99 14.10
N SER A 970 -19.33 -12.77 14.27
CA SER A 970 -20.10 -11.58 13.88
C SER A 970 -20.12 -11.41 12.36
N ASP A 971 -21.21 -10.85 11.81
CA ASP A 971 -21.35 -10.50 10.39
C ASP A 971 -20.13 -9.69 9.90
N ARG A 972 -19.58 -8.80 10.75
CA ARG A 972 -18.35 -8.03 10.47
C ARG A 972 -17.11 -8.92 10.41
N ASP A 973 -16.91 -9.84 11.34
CA ASP A 973 -15.77 -10.75 11.31
C ASP A 973 -15.82 -11.69 10.09
N GLU A 974 -17.03 -12.06 9.66
CA GLU A 974 -17.26 -12.82 8.44
C GLU A 974 -16.99 -12.00 7.19
N PHE A 975 -17.44 -10.74 7.16
CA PHE A 975 -17.07 -9.80 6.13
C PHE A 975 -15.54 -9.67 6.02
N LEU A 976 -14.85 -9.47 7.14
CA LEU A 976 -13.39 -9.32 7.20
C LEU A 976 -12.66 -10.60 6.78
N SER A 977 -13.17 -11.78 7.15
CA SER A 977 -12.58 -13.07 6.79
C SER A 977 -13.01 -13.61 5.42
N GLY A 978 -14.02 -12.97 4.82
CA GLY A 978 -14.61 -13.31 3.52
C GLY A 978 -15.63 -14.43 3.54
N THR A 979 -16.05 -14.86 4.72
CA THR A 979 -16.96 -15.99 4.89
C THR A 979 -18.41 -15.60 4.64
N ASP A 980 -19.37 -16.49 4.95
CA ASP A 980 -20.75 -16.30 4.52
C ASP A 980 -21.70 -16.18 5.70
N PRO A 981 -22.21 -14.97 6.00
CA PRO A 981 -22.99 -14.70 7.21
C PRO A 981 -24.39 -15.30 7.18
N MET A 982 -24.71 -16.00 6.12
CA MET A 982 -25.96 -16.73 5.97
C MET A 982 -25.74 -18.25 6.05
N SER A 983 -24.53 -18.71 6.39
CA SER A 983 -24.13 -20.11 6.31
C SER A 983 -23.23 -20.52 7.48
N PRO A 984 -23.77 -21.25 8.49
CA PRO A 984 -23.01 -21.63 9.69
C PRO A 984 -21.82 -22.57 9.41
N ALA A 985 -21.72 -23.08 8.18
CA ALA A 985 -20.62 -23.91 7.71
C ALA A 985 -19.45 -23.07 7.16
N SER A 986 -19.64 -21.76 6.97
CA SER A 986 -18.72 -20.82 6.37
C SER A 986 -18.22 -19.85 7.43
N GLY A 987 -17.26 -20.31 8.25
CA GLY A 987 -16.62 -19.48 9.28
C GLY A 987 -15.11 -19.69 9.32
N LEU A 988 -14.33 -18.65 9.66
CA LEU A 988 -12.88 -18.76 9.76
C LEU A 988 -12.49 -19.51 11.04
N ARG A 989 -12.24 -20.81 10.91
CA ARG A 989 -11.95 -21.69 12.05
C ARG A 989 -10.76 -22.60 11.75
N ILE A 990 -9.87 -22.77 12.72
CA ILE A 990 -8.87 -23.86 12.66
C ILE A 990 -9.64 -25.18 12.83
N LEU A 991 -9.55 -26.03 11.81
CA LEU A 991 -10.22 -27.32 11.76
C LEU A 991 -9.43 -28.38 12.50
N ILE A 992 -8.11 -28.44 12.24
CA ILE A 992 -7.23 -29.43 12.84
C ILE A 992 -5.79 -28.92 12.92
N ILE A 993 -5.08 -29.36 13.96
CA ILE A 993 -3.63 -29.25 14.07
C ILE A 993 -3.10 -30.69 14.09
N GLU A 994 -2.60 -31.15 12.96
CA GLU A 994 -2.10 -32.51 12.79
C GLU A 994 -0.64 -32.61 13.23
N SER A 995 -0.28 -33.68 13.93
CA SER A 995 1.10 -33.98 14.29
C SER A 995 1.74 -34.84 13.20
N LEU A 996 2.84 -34.36 12.62
CA LEU A 996 3.60 -35.05 11.59
C LEU A 996 4.86 -35.73 12.19
N SER A 997 5.54 -36.56 11.40
CA SER A 997 6.79 -37.19 11.81
C SER A 997 7.88 -36.13 12.08
N GLY A 998 8.76 -36.40 13.06
CA GLY A 998 9.84 -35.47 13.42
C GLY A 998 9.43 -34.29 14.31
N GLY A 999 8.21 -34.28 14.85
CA GLY A 999 7.72 -33.21 15.74
C GLY A 999 7.11 -32.01 15.02
N TRP A 1000 6.99 -32.10 13.69
CA TRP A 1000 6.35 -31.10 12.83
C TRP A 1000 4.84 -31.07 13.05
N ARG A 1001 4.20 -29.95 12.75
CA ARG A 1001 2.75 -29.79 12.88
C ARG A 1001 2.17 -29.19 11.62
N ARG A 1002 1.00 -29.64 11.19
CA ARG A 1002 0.23 -29.01 10.11
C ARG A 1002 -0.99 -28.33 10.68
N VAL A 1003 -1.08 -27.02 10.52
CA VAL A 1003 -2.27 -26.24 10.91
C VAL A 1003 -3.18 -26.16 9.70
N VAL A 1004 -4.44 -26.59 9.85
CA VAL A 1004 -5.45 -26.60 8.78
C VAL A 1004 -6.66 -25.80 9.23
N TRP A 1005 -7.17 -24.90 8.39
CA TRP A 1005 -8.31 -24.03 8.69
C TRP A 1005 -9.28 -23.93 7.51
N GLN A 1006 -10.53 -23.57 7.81
CA GLN A 1006 -11.50 -23.18 6.78
C GLN A 1006 -11.06 -21.86 6.17
N SER A 1007 -11.04 -21.81 4.85
CA SER A 1007 -10.56 -20.65 4.11
C SER A 1007 -11.51 -20.31 2.98
N VAL A 1008 -11.45 -19.07 2.53
CA VAL A 1008 -12.23 -18.61 1.39
C VAL A 1008 -11.28 -18.47 0.20
N PRO A 1009 -11.56 -19.10 -0.95
CA PRO A 1009 -10.69 -19.01 -2.12
C PRO A 1009 -10.38 -17.55 -2.51
N GLY A 1010 -9.12 -17.26 -2.81
CA GLY A 1010 -8.65 -15.92 -3.16
C GLY A 1010 -8.27 -15.03 -1.96
N ARG A 1011 -8.48 -15.49 -0.72
CA ARG A 1011 -8.11 -14.75 0.49
C ARG A 1011 -6.72 -15.09 0.98
N ASN A 1012 -6.00 -14.09 1.46
CA ASN A 1012 -4.73 -14.29 2.14
C ASN A 1012 -4.95 -14.47 3.64
N TYR A 1013 -4.33 -15.49 4.21
CA TYR A 1013 -4.36 -15.77 5.64
C TYR A 1013 -2.94 -15.79 6.17
N ARG A 1014 -2.65 -14.96 7.17
CA ARG A 1014 -1.40 -15.04 7.93
C ARG A 1014 -1.58 -16.01 9.08
N VAL A 1015 -0.72 -17.00 9.15
CA VAL A 1015 -0.67 -17.93 10.27
C VAL A 1015 0.41 -17.46 11.21
N GLU A 1016 0.06 -17.32 12.48
CA GLU A 1016 0.97 -16.84 13.52
C GLU A 1016 1.01 -17.86 14.67
N PHE A 1017 2.17 -17.93 15.33
CA PHE A 1017 2.35 -18.80 16.48
C PHE A 1017 2.97 -18.04 17.66
N ARG A 1018 2.82 -18.63 18.86
CA ARG A 1018 3.56 -18.26 20.06
C ARG A 1018 3.75 -19.45 20.98
N GLU A 1019 4.71 -19.38 21.88
CA GLU A 1019 5.07 -20.49 22.77
C GLU A 1019 4.31 -20.47 24.11
N ALA A 1020 3.73 -19.32 24.49
CA ALA A 1020 2.90 -19.14 25.67
C ALA A 1020 1.65 -18.30 25.37
N LEU A 1021 0.50 -18.65 25.97
CA LEU A 1021 -0.78 -17.96 25.74
C LEU A 1021 -0.87 -16.57 26.45
N GLY A 1022 0.02 -16.30 27.40
CA GLY A 1022 0.00 -15.08 28.23
C GLY A 1022 1.23 -14.17 28.10
N GLU A 1023 2.28 -14.58 27.40
CA GLU A 1023 3.54 -13.82 27.28
C GLU A 1023 4.10 -13.91 25.85
N GLY A 1024 4.78 -12.84 25.41
CA GLY A 1024 5.46 -12.77 24.11
C GLY A 1024 4.59 -12.32 22.93
N ALA A 1025 5.26 -11.78 21.89
CA ALA A 1025 4.61 -11.37 20.64
C ALA A 1025 4.25 -12.58 19.78
N TRP A 1026 3.16 -12.47 19.03
CA TRP A 1026 2.83 -13.43 17.97
C TRP A 1026 3.90 -13.34 16.87
N GLN A 1027 4.46 -14.50 16.50
CA GLN A 1027 5.46 -14.62 15.44
C GLN A 1027 4.76 -15.13 14.18
N SER A 1028 5.09 -14.55 13.02
CA SER A 1028 4.56 -15.02 11.75
C SER A 1028 5.17 -16.38 11.39
N LEU A 1029 4.32 -17.37 11.15
CA LEU A 1029 4.70 -18.65 10.53
C LEU A 1029 4.78 -18.52 9.01
N GLY A 1030 3.93 -17.68 8.43
CA GLY A 1030 3.85 -17.42 7.00
C GLY A 1030 2.47 -16.91 6.57
N THR A 1031 2.35 -16.51 5.32
CA THR A 1031 1.08 -16.11 4.69
C THR A 1031 0.69 -17.16 3.65
N VAL A 1032 -0.58 -17.56 3.63
CA VAL A 1032 -1.14 -18.54 2.70
C VAL A 1032 -2.28 -17.89 1.94
N SER A 1033 -2.15 -17.81 0.62
CA SER A 1033 -3.26 -17.51 -0.28
C SER A 1033 -4.12 -18.74 -0.42
N ALA A 1034 -5.36 -18.65 0.05
CA ALA A 1034 -6.31 -19.75 0.04
C ALA A 1034 -6.76 -20.07 -1.38
N LEU A 1035 -6.63 -21.35 -1.72
CA LEU A 1035 -6.94 -21.88 -3.05
C LEU A 1035 -8.28 -22.62 -3.09
N GLY A 1036 -8.84 -22.93 -1.91
CA GLY A 1036 -10.05 -23.71 -1.74
C GLY A 1036 -10.77 -23.34 -0.44
N SER A 1037 -11.80 -24.11 -0.12
CA SER A 1037 -12.57 -23.96 1.13
C SER A 1037 -11.79 -24.35 2.39
N VAL A 1038 -10.59 -24.92 2.23
CA VAL A 1038 -9.68 -25.34 3.30
C VAL A 1038 -8.24 -25.02 2.88
N SER A 1039 -7.46 -24.50 3.83
CA SER A 1039 -6.04 -24.20 3.65
C SER A 1039 -5.20 -24.78 4.79
N GLY A 1040 -3.91 -24.97 4.55
CA GLY A 1040 -3.00 -25.49 5.56
C GLY A 1040 -1.57 -24.95 5.43
N ILE A 1041 -0.84 -24.93 6.54
CA ILE A 1041 0.59 -24.58 6.60
C ILE A 1041 1.31 -25.56 7.53
N ASP A 1042 2.55 -25.90 7.16
CA ASP A 1042 3.43 -26.75 7.96
C ASP A 1042 4.34 -25.92 8.85
N ASP A 1043 4.37 -26.27 10.13
CA ASP A 1043 5.25 -25.73 11.14
C ASP A 1043 6.38 -26.74 11.45
N LEU A 1044 7.62 -26.28 11.22
CA LEU A 1044 8.85 -27.08 11.31
C LEU A 1044 9.76 -26.54 12.44
N PRO A 1045 9.38 -26.67 13.73
CA PRO A 1045 10.14 -26.08 14.82
C PRO A 1045 11.48 -26.81 15.06
N PRO A 1046 12.52 -26.11 15.56
CA PRO A 1046 13.74 -26.72 16.06
C PRO A 1046 13.49 -27.82 17.11
N PRO A 1047 14.36 -28.85 17.20
CA PRO A 1047 14.23 -29.91 18.20
C PRO A 1047 14.24 -29.36 19.64
N GLY A 1048 13.28 -29.77 20.46
CA GLY A 1048 13.22 -29.40 21.89
C GLY A 1048 12.24 -28.27 22.25
N ILE A 1049 11.56 -27.67 21.27
CA ILE A 1049 10.49 -26.70 21.54
C ILE A 1049 9.24 -27.40 22.12
N GLY A 1050 8.65 -26.81 23.16
CA GLY A 1050 7.49 -27.34 23.88
C GLY A 1050 6.14 -27.11 23.17
N ARG A 1051 5.15 -26.56 23.89
CA ARG A 1051 3.82 -26.25 23.35
C ARG A 1051 3.90 -25.04 22.42
N ARG A 1052 3.12 -25.03 21.34
CA ARG A 1052 2.85 -23.83 20.52
C ARG A 1052 1.36 -23.61 20.42
N PHE A 1053 0.98 -22.34 20.34
CA PHE A 1053 -0.37 -21.87 20.12
C PHE A 1053 -0.40 -21.19 18.77
N TYR A 1054 -1.46 -21.45 18.00
CA TYR A 1054 -1.61 -20.94 16.65
C TYR A 1054 -2.82 -20.03 16.58
N ARG A 1055 -2.75 -19.01 15.74
CA ARG A 1055 -3.92 -18.30 15.24
C ARG A 1055 -3.79 -18.11 13.74
N VAL A 1056 -4.94 -18.09 13.07
CA VAL A 1056 -5.04 -17.74 11.66
C VAL A 1056 -5.73 -16.39 11.58
N VAL A 1057 -5.11 -15.45 10.88
CA VAL A 1057 -5.61 -14.09 10.72
C VAL A 1057 -5.85 -13.87 9.25
N ALA A 1058 -7.09 -13.57 8.86
CA ALA A 1058 -7.34 -13.08 7.50
C ALA A 1058 -6.60 -11.74 7.33
N SER A 1059 -5.82 -11.62 6.26
CA SER A 1059 -5.29 -10.32 5.87
C SER A 1059 -6.46 -9.39 5.55
N LEU A 1060 -6.42 -8.15 6.07
CA LEU A 1060 -7.47 -7.16 5.84
C LEU A 1060 -7.68 -6.95 4.33
N ARG A 1061 -8.96 -6.79 3.93
CA ARG A 1061 -9.44 -6.61 2.56
C ARG A 1061 -8.81 -5.41 1.87
#